data_AF-A0A496Y6B5-F1
#
_entry.id   AF-A0A496Y6B5-F1
#
_cell.length_a   1.000
_cell.length_b   1.000
_cell.length_c   1.000
_cell.angle_alpha   90.00
_cell.angle_beta   90.00
_cell.angle_gamma   90.00
#
_symmetry.space_group_name_H-M   'P 1'
#
loop_
_entity.id
_entity.type
_entity.pdbx_description
1 polymer ?
#
loop_
_entity_poly.entity_id
_entity_poly.type
_entity_poly.pdbx_seq_one_letter_code
_entity_poly.pdbx_strand_id
1 'polypeptide(L)'
;MRIVTARLWKNNMAGRRYLISAHDLDLNDQETRAEVDQINNTLGNAIAHDIASDGTAVAEIMDANLGDTDATDACKLLLISSLANVPNAVLGLSIPELIAYLCEPERDLSRLKADVLEKVATAAWYLHSTRDGKLYFRNVQNLNAKLESLVKSYIPEQAIKELRDHLQKLFQPVTEWCYQKVQVLPGIDEIELEQDKVTLVITEPHPGAGLRPELQDFFQQATWKNRIAFLTGAKNTYDMLIDVGKRLKAIQHILKELESDQVPDSDPQMVQAIELQDRIKQNFHSAVRETFTMLWYPIESGLTDADLLMRFEGNRYNGEQQIIDILKEKMKFTEEISGKTFRKKCEQRLFTQQSMPWKEIKRRAATNPKWQWHRPDALDRLREECLHRDVWREEGGFVDKGPFPQPKTSVLIKEQHRNDDTGEVTLRITPVHGDTIYWEVGASATTASAKLEGPTLLTKELAISLLAVDSTGVHEPGDPITWNNRLTLKYRIYQSGDDKKLELRAAPPATIRYTTDGSDPRVVGATYEGPFTVPEGSPVVLAYAERDGIESEIERIPINWERPEEVKVDPAVPALWKRRQQTESTKESYEFLERTKKYHARAAGLTITIGGEGGVKEWIELTTYEDKQVAPHLIEECLQSLRKIQTEGQVKMEAKSLSFDSGQDLLDWVEEIRSELRPGEISQ
;
A
#
# COMPACT_ATOMS: atom_id res chain seq x y z
N MET A 1 28.84 -77.23 25.90
CA MET A 1 28.80 -77.76 27.28
C MET A 1 30.16 -78.17 27.84
N ARG A 2 30.96 -79.04 27.19
CA ARG A 2 32.29 -79.43 27.72
C ARG A 2 33.20 -78.23 28.01
N ILE A 3 33.25 -77.26 27.09
CA ILE A 3 34.02 -76.02 27.24
C ILE A 3 33.51 -75.20 28.43
N VAL A 4 32.20 -74.97 28.53
CA VAL A 4 31.55 -74.27 29.66
C VAL A 4 31.90 -74.93 31.00
N THR A 5 31.73 -76.24 31.11
CA THR A 5 32.07 -76.98 32.34
C THR A 5 33.57 -76.85 32.67
N ALA A 6 34.44 -76.97 31.66
CA ALA A 6 35.88 -76.80 31.86
C ALA A 6 36.25 -75.38 32.32
N ARG A 7 35.62 -74.34 31.76
CA ARG A 7 35.81 -72.94 32.16
C ARG A 7 35.32 -72.68 33.59
N LEU A 8 34.15 -73.19 33.97
CA LEU A 8 33.64 -73.08 35.34
C LEU A 8 34.61 -73.66 36.38
N TRP A 9 35.26 -74.80 36.06
CA TRP A 9 36.30 -75.37 36.92
C TRP A 9 37.60 -74.57 36.91
N LYS A 10 38.05 -74.09 35.75
CA LYS A 10 39.26 -73.25 35.63
C LYS A 10 39.14 -71.91 36.37
N ASN A 11 37.94 -71.32 36.36
CA ASN A 11 37.67 -70.02 36.97
C ASN A 11 37.10 -70.15 38.40
N ASN A 12 37.13 -71.35 39.00
CA ASN A 12 36.62 -71.66 40.35
C ASN A 12 35.13 -71.37 40.59
N MET A 13 34.35 -71.13 39.53
CA MET A 13 32.90 -70.90 39.61
C MET A 13 32.12 -72.20 39.83
N ALA A 14 32.70 -73.35 39.52
CA ALA A 14 32.09 -74.67 39.73
C ALA A 14 31.74 -74.93 41.22
N GLY A 15 32.49 -74.33 42.17
CA GLY A 15 32.18 -74.45 43.61
C GLY A 15 31.07 -73.52 44.10
N ARG A 16 30.62 -72.57 43.26
CA ARG A 16 29.59 -71.56 43.59
C ARG A 16 28.27 -71.78 42.86
N ARG A 17 28.26 -72.56 41.78
CA ARG A 17 27.07 -72.83 40.96
C ARG A 17 26.40 -74.13 41.37
N TYR A 18 25.09 -74.09 41.58
CA TYR A 18 24.27 -75.28 41.88
C TYR A 18 23.92 -76.08 40.62
N LEU A 19 23.68 -75.38 39.50
CA LEU A 19 23.37 -75.93 38.18
C LEU A 19 24.19 -75.17 37.13
N ILE A 20 24.43 -75.81 35.98
CA ILE A 20 25.00 -75.12 34.82
C ILE A 20 23.85 -74.51 34.02
N SER A 21 23.78 -73.19 34.00
CA SER A 21 22.77 -72.39 33.32
C SER A 21 23.23 -71.94 31.94
N ALA A 22 22.29 -71.55 31.07
CA ALA A 22 22.62 -71.05 29.73
C ALA A 22 23.46 -69.76 29.75
N HIS A 23 23.44 -68.98 30.85
CA HIS A 23 24.26 -67.78 31.01
C HIS A 23 25.67 -68.04 31.59
N ASP A 24 26.02 -69.28 31.94
CA ASP A 24 27.37 -69.62 32.44
C ASP A 24 28.45 -69.63 31.34
N LEU A 25 28.09 -69.26 30.11
CA LEU A 25 29.01 -69.09 29.00
C LEU A 25 29.99 -67.94 29.30
N ASP A 26 31.27 -68.16 29.01
CA ASP A 26 32.30 -67.13 29.08
C ASP A 26 32.60 -66.60 27.67
N LEU A 27 31.97 -65.49 27.27
CA LEU A 27 32.08 -64.97 25.90
C LEU A 27 33.39 -64.20 25.64
N ASN A 28 34.20 -63.92 26.68
CA ASN A 28 35.56 -63.42 26.52
C ASN A 28 36.57 -64.54 26.25
N ASP A 29 36.19 -65.80 26.51
CA ASP A 29 36.99 -66.96 26.15
C ASP A 29 36.87 -67.28 24.65
N GLN A 30 38.01 -67.32 23.95
CA GLN A 30 38.06 -67.50 22.50
C GLN A 30 37.46 -68.84 22.04
N GLU A 31 37.64 -69.91 22.81
CA GLU A 31 37.10 -71.24 22.48
C GLU A 31 35.57 -71.23 22.59
N THR A 32 35.04 -70.64 23.66
CA THR A 32 33.60 -70.45 23.84
C THR A 32 32.99 -69.56 22.75
N ARG A 33 33.67 -68.46 22.40
CA ARG A 33 33.23 -67.53 21.34
C ARG A 33 33.19 -68.21 19.97
N ALA A 34 34.20 -69.00 19.64
CA ALA A 34 34.25 -69.75 18.38
C ALA A 34 33.08 -70.74 18.23
N GLU A 35 32.67 -71.41 19.32
CA GLU A 35 31.50 -72.31 19.30
C GLU A 35 30.18 -71.55 19.11
N VAL A 36 30.04 -70.36 19.70
CA VAL A 36 28.85 -69.52 19.51
C VAL A 36 28.78 -69.00 18.06
N ASP A 37 29.92 -68.59 17.50
CA ASP A 37 30.01 -68.15 16.10
C ASP A 37 29.68 -69.27 15.10
N GLN A 38 29.98 -70.54 15.42
CA GLN A 38 29.57 -71.69 14.61
C GLN A 38 28.03 -71.85 14.53
N ILE A 39 27.31 -71.45 15.58
CA ILE A 39 25.84 -71.51 15.62
C ILE A 39 25.26 -70.34 14.82
N ASN A 40 25.72 -69.12 15.11
CA ASN A 40 25.29 -67.91 14.42
C ASN A 40 26.36 -66.82 14.46
N ASN A 41 27.16 -66.77 13.40
CA ASN A 41 28.23 -65.77 13.23
C ASN A 41 27.74 -64.33 12.99
N THR A 42 26.44 -64.11 12.77
CA THR A 42 25.93 -62.77 12.47
C THR A 42 25.82 -61.88 13.70
N LEU A 43 25.84 -62.46 14.91
CA LEU A 43 25.72 -61.72 16.18
C LEU A 43 27.08 -61.28 16.77
N GLY A 44 28.19 -61.47 16.06
CA GLY A 44 29.53 -61.13 16.56
C GLY A 44 29.68 -59.68 17.02
N ASN A 45 29.05 -58.73 16.32
CA ASN A 45 29.05 -57.31 16.72
C ASN A 45 28.22 -57.05 18.00
N ALA A 46 27.09 -57.75 18.15
CA ALA A 46 26.27 -57.68 19.36
C ALA A 46 27.05 -58.20 20.57
N ILE A 47 27.77 -59.32 20.41
CA ILE A 47 28.63 -59.87 21.46
C ILE A 47 29.72 -58.87 21.82
N ALA A 48 30.47 -58.36 20.84
CA ALA A 48 31.59 -57.47 21.06
C ALA A 48 31.20 -56.13 21.73
N HIS A 49 30.09 -55.53 21.32
CA HIS A 49 29.71 -54.22 21.84
C HIS A 49 28.84 -54.31 23.10
N ASP A 50 27.84 -55.19 23.11
CA ASP A 50 26.81 -55.16 24.14
C ASP A 50 27.05 -56.14 25.28
N ILE A 51 27.74 -57.27 25.04
CA ILE A 51 27.72 -58.42 25.96
C ILE A 51 29.10 -58.70 26.59
N ALA A 52 30.15 -58.82 25.79
CA ALA A 52 31.48 -59.24 26.27
C ALA A 52 32.63 -58.75 25.37
N SER A 53 33.48 -57.91 25.94
CA SER A 53 34.71 -57.40 25.33
C SER A 53 35.71 -56.97 26.41
N ASP A 54 36.14 -57.93 27.22
CA ASP A 54 37.18 -57.78 28.24
C ASP A 54 36.97 -56.57 29.19
N GLY A 55 35.72 -56.33 29.59
CA GLY A 55 35.33 -55.26 30.52
C GLY A 55 34.88 -53.95 29.86
N THR A 56 34.84 -53.91 28.52
CA THR A 56 34.45 -52.70 27.76
C THR A 56 33.07 -52.79 27.11
N ALA A 57 32.42 -53.96 27.16
CA ALA A 57 31.06 -54.11 26.64
C ALA A 57 30.02 -53.48 27.55
N VAL A 58 28.85 -53.13 27.00
CA VAL A 58 27.75 -52.46 27.74
C VAL A 58 27.36 -53.21 29.01
N ALA A 59 27.13 -54.52 28.92
CA ALA A 59 26.75 -55.35 30.05
C ALA A 59 27.84 -55.41 31.13
N GLU A 60 29.11 -55.55 30.73
CA GLU A 60 30.24 -55.63 31.66
C GLU A 60 30.49 -54.31 32.39
N ILE A 61 30.36 -53.18 31.69
CA ILE A 61 30.46 -51.85 32.30
C ILE A 61 29.31 -51.64 33.30
N MET A 62 28.11 -52.11 32.97
CA MET A 62 26.96 -51.99 33.87
C MET A 62 27.16 -52.81 35.14
N ASP A 63 27.57 -54.07 35.01
CA ASP A 63 27.89 -54.96 36.12
C ASP A 63 29.01 -54.39 37.00
N ALA A 64 30.06 -53.82 36.39
CA ALA A 64 31.13 -53.15 37.13
C ALA A 64 30.62 -51.95 37.96
N ASN A 65 29.61 -51.22 37.47
CA ASN A 65 29.01 -50.09 38.18
C ASN A 65 28.02 -50.53 39.29
N LEU A 66 27.30 -51.63 39.08
CA LEU A 66 26.30 -52.14 40.04
C LEU A 66 26.92 -53.06 41.11
N GLY A 67 28.07 -53.66 40.82
CA GLY A 67 28.74 -54.60 41.70
C GLY A 67 28.13 -56.01 41.70
N ASP A 68 27.41 -56.37 40.63
CA ASP A 68 26.79 -57.68 40.43
C ASP A 68 27.12 -58.27 39.03
N THR A 69 26.43 -59.33 38.60
CA THR A 69 26.59 -59.94 37.26
C THR A 69 25.27 -59.99 36.49
N ASP A 70 24.27 -59.22 36.91
CA ASP A 70 22.90 -59.36 36.42
C ASP A 70 22.76 -58.91 34.97
N ALA A 71 23.50 -57.88 34.54
CA ALA A 71 23.46 -57.39 33.15
C ALA A 71 24.11 -58.41 32.21
N THR A 72 25.30 -58.92 32.55
CA THR A 72 26.01 -59.90 31.73
C THR A 72 25.25 -61.22 31.67
N ASP A 73 24.71 -61.71 32.79
CA ASP A 73 23.95 -62.95 32.82
C ASP A 73 22.67 -62.85 32.00
N ALA A 74 21.92 -61.75 32.14
CA ALA A 74 20.73 -61.49 31.34
C ALA A 74 21.07 -61.37 29.84
N CYS A 75 22.11 -60.64 29.48
CA CYS A 75 22.53 -60.49 28.08
C CYS A 75 22.98 -61.82 27.46
N LYS A 76 23.63 -62.70 28.22
CA LYS A 76 23.98 -64.05 27.74
C LYS A 76 22.74 -64.92 27.52
N LEU A 77 21.74 -64.87 28.42
CA LEU A 77 20.46 -65.57 28.20
C LEU A 77 19.76 -65.05 26.95
N LEU A 78 19.75 -63.72 26.76
CA LEU A 78 19.18 -63.07 25.60
C LEU A 78 19.93 -63.43 24.31
N LEU A 79 21.26 -63.53 24.35
CA LEU A 79 22.05 -63.99 23.22
C LEU A 79 21.65 -65.41 22.83
N ILE A 80 21.61 -66.33 23.81
CA ILE A 80 21.27 -67.73 23.56
C ILE A 80 19.87 -67.88 22.97
N SER A 81 18.89 -67.12 23.45
CA SER A 81 17.54 -67.10 22.88
C SER A 81 17.46 -66.38 21.52
N SER A 82 18.54 -65.76 21.06
CA SER A 82 18.64 -65.06 19.77
C SER A 82 19.47 -65.82 18.72
N LEU A 83 20.14 -66.92 19.09
CA LEU A 83 21.04 -67.63 18.19
C LEU A 83 20.31 -68.36 17.04
N ALA A 84 19.02 -68.66 17.17
CA ALA A 84 18.30 -69.44 16.17
C ALA A 84 18.25 -68.71 14.82
N ASN A 85 18.89 -69.31 13.80
CA ASN A 85 19.02 -68.74 12.46
C ASN A 85 18.18 -69.52 11.43
N VAL A 86 16.94 -69.87 11.81
CA VAL A 86 15.97 -70.56 10.94
C VAL A 86 14.72 -69.70 10.76
N PRO A 87 14.02 -69.80 9.62
CA PRO A 87 12.78 -69.05 9.40
C PRO A 87 11.73 -69.34 10.48
N ASN A 88 11.06 -68.30 10.98
CA ASN A 88 10.02 -68.37 12.01
C ASN A 88 10.46 -68.93 13.37
N ALA A 89 11.74 -68.87 13.72
CA ALA A 89 12.19 -69.18 15.07
C ALA A 89 11.55 -68.22 16.10
N VAL A 90 11.14 -68.77 17.26
CA VAL A 90 10.76 -67.94 18.40
C VAL A 90 12.05 -67.40 19.01
N LEU A 91 12.29 -66.11 18.83
CA LEU A 91 13.47 -65.42 19.33
C LEU A 91 13.16 -64.64 20.60
N GLY A 92 14.14 -64.59 21.50
CA GLY A 92 14.11 -63.72 22.65
C GLY A 92 13.38 -64.25 23.87
N LEU A 93 13.46 -63.46 24.94
CA LEU A 93 12.85 -63.75 26.23
C LEU A 93 12.05 -62.56 26.73
N SER A 94 10.90 -62.82 27.33
CA SER A 94 10.15 -61.83 28.11
C SER A 94 10.84 -61.57 29.45
N ILE A 95 10.55 -60.42 30.06
CA ILE A 95 11.10 -60.06 31.37
C ILE A 95 10.77 -61.12 32.46
N PRO A 96 9.53 -61.66 32.54
CA PRO A 96 9.24 -62.74 33.48
C PRO A 96 10.06 -64.02 33.24
N GLU A 97 10.31 -64.38 31.97
CA GLU A 97 11.17 -65.53 31.64
C GLU A 97 12.63 -65.29 32.06
N LEU A 98 13.16 -64.08 31.85
CA LEU A 98 14.49 -63.70 32.31
C LEU A 98 14.61 -63.80 33.84
N ILE A 99 13.64 -63.27 34.59
CA ILE A 99 13.61 -63.37 36.05
C ILE A 99 13.58 -64.84 36.47
N ALA A 100 12.74 -65.66 35.83
CA ALA A 100 12.64 -67.08 36.16
C ALA A 100 13.95 -67.84 35.90
N TYR A 101 14.64 -67.55 34.80
CA TYR A 101 15.90 -68.22 34.44
C TYR A 101 17.12 -67.74 35.22
N LEU A 102 17.08 -66.53 35.78
CA LEU A 102 18.14 -65.99 36.64
C LEU A 102 17.93 -66.29 38.11
N CYS A 103 16.74 -66.77 38.50
CA CYS A 103 16.38 -67.02 39.89
C CYS A 103 17.26 -68.12 40.49
N GLU A 104 18.07 -67.75 41.49
CA GLU A 104 18.96 -68.64 42.22
C GLU A 104 18.90 -68.32 43.72
N PRO A 105 19.21 -69.28 44.63
CA PRO A 105 19.28 -69.00 46.06
C PRO A 105 20.18 -67.80 46.34
N GLU A 106 19.74 -66.90 47.23
CA GLU A 106 20.49 -65.71 47.68
C GLU A 106 20.70 -64.61 46.61
N ARG A 107 20.12 -64.73 45.41
CA ARG A 107 20.15 -63.67 44.36
C ARG A 107 18.93 -62.75 44.46
N ASP A 108 19.15 -61.44 44.56
CA ASP A 108 18.07 -60.43 44.57
C ASP A 108 17.78 -59.92 43.15
N LEU A 109 16.65 -60.36 42.58
CA LEU A 109 16.21 -59.95 41.24
C LEU A 109 15.17 -58.83 41.25
N SER A 110 14.86 -58.24 42.40
CA SER A 110 13.85 -57.17 42.50
C SER A 110 14.19 -55.95 41.65
N ARG A 111 15.48 -55.73 41.41
CA ARG A 111 16.04 -54.60 40.64
C ARG A 111 16.30 -54.92 39.17
N LEU A 112 16.27 -56.20 38.77
CA LEU A 112 16.65 -56.64 37.42
C LEU A 112 15.87 -55.89 36.33
N LYS A 113 14.56 -55.70 36.50
CA LYS A 113 13.74 -55.00 35.49
C LYS A 113 14.15 -53.53 35.34
N ALA A 114 14.11 -52.76 36.43
CA ALA A 114 14.24 -51.31 36.40
C ALA A 114 15.71 -50.84 36.35
N ASP A 115 16.59 -51.49 37.11
CA ASP A 115 17.97 -51.02 37.26
C ASP A 115 18.95 -51.64 36.26
N VAL A 116 18.58 -52.77 35.66
CA VAL A 116 19.44 -53.52 34.73
C VAL A 116 18.84 -53.52 33.33
N LEU A 117 17.74 -54.26 33.09
CA LEU A 117 17.22 -54.51 31.75
C LEU A 117 16.80 -53.23 31.01
N GLU A 118 16.15 -52.28 31.67
CA GLU A 118 15.78 -51.00 31.05
C GLU A 118 17.02 -50.17 30.65
N LYS A 119 18.07 -50.18 31.48
CA LYS A 119 19.31 -49.44 31.19
C LYS A 119 20.13 -50.14 30.10
N VAL A 120 20.21 -51.47 30.13
CA VAL A 120 20.82 -52.28 29.06
C VAL A 120 20.09 -52.04 27.74
N ALA A 121 18.75 -52.09 27.73
CA ALA A 121 17.97 -51.84 26.51
C ALA A 121 18.17 -50.43 25.94
N THR A 122 18.53 -49.46 26.78
CA THR A 122 18.84 -48.08 26.36
C THR A 122 20.28 -47.96 25.84
N ALA A 123 21.24 -48.64 26.44
CA ALA A 123 22.66 -48.52 26.12
C ALA A 123 23.14 -49.49 25.02
N ALA A 124 22.51 -50.66 24.91
CA ALA A 124 22.85 -51.68 23.94
C ALA A 124 22.52 -51.24 22.51
N TRP A 125 23.40 -51.59 21.58
CA TRP A 125 23.25 -51.25 20.17
C TRP A 125 22.42 -52.25 19.39
N TYR A 126 22.46 -53.52 19.78
CA TYR A 126 21.95 -54.64 19.01
C TYR A 126 20.79 -55.36 19.70
N LEU A 127 20.32 -54.86 20.86
CA LEU A 127 19.14 -55.37 21.53
C LEU A 127 17.86 -54.77 20.94
N HIS A 128 16.90 -55.63 20.60
CA HIS A 128 15.59 -55.28 20.03
C HIS A 128 14.47 -55.89 20.87
N SER A 129 13.26 -55.35 20.73
CA SER A 129 12.04 -55.90 21.31
C SER A 129 11.07 -56.39 20.22
N THR A 130 10.35 -57.47 20.52
CA THR A 130 9.24 -57.95 19.69
C THR A 130 7.93 -57.25 20.04
N ARG A 131 6.88 -57.40 19.21
CA ARG A 131 5.55 -56.83 19.47
C ARG A 131 4.93 -57.32 20.79
N ASP A 132 5.24 -58.54 21.21
CA ASP A 132 4.81 -59.15 22.47
C ASP A 132 5.75 -58.87 23.66
N GLY A 133 6.76 -58.01 23.49
CA GLY A 133 7.62 -57.54 24.58
C GLY A 133 8.78 -58.45 24.96
N LYS A 134 9.18 -59.39 24.08
CA LYS A 134 10.41 -60.18 24.27
C LYS A 134 11.62 -59.40 23.78
N LEU A 135 12.73 -59.54 24.50
CA LEU A 135 14.01 -58.94 24.16
C LEU A 135 14.89 -59.97 23.43
N TYR A 136 15.63 -59.53 22.41
CA TYR A 136 16.52 -60.38 21.63
C TYR A 136 17.61 -59.57 20.92
N PHE A 137 18.74 -60.19 20.62
CA PHE A 137 19.83 -59.58 19.85
C PHE A 137 19.66 -59.81 18.35
N ARG A 138 19.99 -58.79 17.55
CA ARG A 138 20.07 -58.87 16.08
C ARG A 138 21.46 -58.48 15.59
N ASN A 139 21.75 -58.82 14.35
CA ASN A 139 22.96 -58.40 13.65
C ASN A 139 22.94 -56.92 13.17
N VAL A 140 21.82 -56.22 13.36
CA VAL A 140 21.63 -54.81 12.98
C VAL A 140 21.43 -53.94 14.21
N GLN A 141 21.97 -52.72 14.16
CA GLN A 141 21.76 -51.74 15.22
C GLN A 141 20.26 -51.43 15.38
N ASN A 142 19.82 -51.18 16.61
CA ASN A 142 18.50 -50.65 16.88
C ASN A 142 18.40 -49.19 16.42
N LEU A 143 17.16 -48.69 16.35
CA LEU A 143 16.86 -47.36 15.83
C LEU A 143 17.67 -46.25 16.51
N ASN A 144 17.78 -46.30 17.85
CA ASN A 144 18.49 -45.28 18.63
C ASN A 144 20.00 -45.35 18.40
N ALA A 145 20.60 -46.53 18.39
CA ALA A 145 22.03 -46.70 18.15
C ALA A 145 22.42 -46.32 16.71
N LYS A 146 21.56 -46.65 15.74
CA LYS A 146 21.74 -46.21 14.35
C LYS A 146 21.65 -44.70 14.23
N LEU A 147 20.69 -44.08 14.92
CA LEU A 147 20.57 -42.62 14.98
C LEU A 147 21.84 -41.97 15.56
N GLU A 148 22.29 -42.41 16.72
CA GLU A 148 23.50 -41.86 17.37
C GLU A 148 24.77 -42.07 16.53
N SER A 149 24.89 -43.22 15.87
CA SER A 149 26.00 -43.50 14.95
C SER A 149 26.01 -42.52 13.78
N LEU A 150 24.85 -42.25 13.18
CA LEU A 150 24.70 -41.26 12.11
C LEU A 150 25.00 -39.84 12.60
N VAL A 151 24.47 -39.45 13.76
CA VAL A 151 24.70 -38.12 14.37
C VAL A 151 26.19 -37.86 14.58
N LYS A 152 26.93 -38.85 15.11
CA LYS A 152 28.39 -38.76 15.29
C LYS A 152 29.15 -38.67 13.97
N SER A 153 28.66 -39.33 12.92
CA SER A 153 29.28 -39.29 11.59
C SER A 153 29.04 -37.96 10.85
N TYR A 154 27.98 -37.24 11.19
CA TYR A 154 27.63 -36.01 10.49
C TYR A 154 28.47 -34.81 10.93
N ILE A 155 29.03 -34.13 9.92
CA ILE A 155 29.68 -32.84 10.06
C ILE A 155 28.64 -31.71 10.24
N PRO A 156 28.96 -30.64 10.99
CA PRO A 156 28.03 -29.53 11.25
C PRO A 156 27.39 -28.90 9.99
N GLU A 157 28.14 -28.77 8.89
CA GLU A 157 27.69 -28.15 7.63
C GLU A 157 26.45 -28.82 7.06
N GLN A 158 26.29 -30.12 7.31
CA GLN A 158 25.13 -30.87 6.87
C GLN A 158 23.86 -30.52 7.65
N ALA A 159 23.97 -30.18 8.94
CA ALA A 159 22.87 -29.70 9.76
C ALA A 159 22.54 -28.23 9.44
N ILE A 160 23.56 -27.43 9.10
CA ILE A 160 23.39 -26.03 8.69
C ILE A 160 22.51 -25.93 7.44
N LYS A 161 22.62 -26.85 6.49
CA LYS A 161 21.77 -26.85 5.28
C LYS A 161 20.28 -26.96 5.63
N GLU A 162 19.90 -27.93 6.46
CA GLU A 162 18.50 -28.09 6.92
C GLU A 162 18.03 -26.88 7.73
N LEU A 163 18.92 -26.33 8.56
CA LEU A 163 18.64 -25.13 9.33
C LEU A 163 18.36 -23.92 8.42
N ARG A 164 19.16 -23.74 7.36
CA ARG A 164 18.97 -22.67 6.37
C ARG A 164 17.58 -22.76 5.73
N ASP A 165 17.22 -23.93 5.22
CA ASP A 165 15.94 -24.17 4.55
C ASP A 165 14.76 -23.91 5.49
N HIS A 166 14.90 -24.26 6.78
CA HIS A 166 13.85 -24.03 7.76
C HIS A 166 13.69 -22.56 8.15
N LEU A 167 14.77 -21.88 8.48
CA LEU A 167 14.76 -20.46 8.82
C LEU A 167 14.28 -19.59 7.65
N GLN A 168 14.64 -19.96 6.41
CA GLN A 168 14.16 -19.28 5.22
C GLN A 168 12.63 -19.33 5.11
N LYS A 169 12.01 -20.45 5.51
CA LYS A 169 10.54 -20.60 5.54
C LYS A 169 9.91 -19.82 6.69
N LEU A 170 10.50 -19.85 7.89
CA LEU A 170 9.97 -19.17 9.07
C LEU A 170 9.93 -17.65 8.90
N PHE A 171 10.98 -17.09 8.28
CA PHE A 171 11.13 -15.65 8.09
C PHE A 171 10.84 -15.22 6.66
N GLN A 172 10.17 -16.05 5.84
CA GLN A 172 9.79 -15.63 4.50
C GLN A 172 8.94 -14.35 4.57
N PRO A 173 9.26 -13.30 3.77
CA PRO A 173 8.43 -12.11 3.74
C PRO A 173 7.08 -12.47 3.09
N VAL A 174 5.99 -12.11 3.77
CA VAL A 174 4.61 -12.41 3.36
C VAL A 174 3.95 -11.16 2.80
N THR A 175 4.06 -10.03 3.51
CA THR A 175 3.52 -8.74 3.09
C THR A 175 4.59 -7.89 2.42
N GLU A 176 5.87 -8.18 2.65
CA GLU A 176 7.01 -7.40 2.17
C GLU A 176 6.97 -5.95 2.67
N TRP A 177 6.40 -5.73 3.85
CA TRP A 177 6.31 -4.40 4.46
C TRP A 177 7.55 -4.05 5.25
N CYS A 178 8.11 -5.02 5.98
CA CYS A 178 9.27 -4.79 6.84
C CYS A 178 10.59 -5.02 6.11
N TYR A 179 10.71 -6.18 5.48
CA TYR A 179 11.86 -6.58 4.68
C TYR A 179 11.40 -7.33 3.44
N GLN A 180 12.18 -7.20 2.37
CA GLN A 180 11.88 -7.79 1.07
C GLN A 180 12.86 -8.93 0.74
N LYS A 181 13.95 -9.05 1.52
CA LYS A 181 14.95 -10.10 1.38
C LYS A 181 15.27 -10.72 2.73
N VAL A 182 15.53 -12.01 2.71
CA VAL A 182 16.05 -12.76 3.85
C VAL A 182 17.30 -13.49 3.38
N GLN A 183 18.37 -13.37 4.14
CA GLN A 183 19.61 -14.11 3.92
C GLN A 183 19.91 -14.92 5.17
N VAL A 184 20.02 -16.23 5.03
CA VAL A 184 20.13 -17.15 6.15
C VAL A 184 21.52 -17.75 6.24
N LEU A 185 22.20 -17.44 7.34
CA LEU A 185 23.57 -17.82 7.63
C LEU A 185 24.52 -17.54 6.44
N PRO A 186 24.50 -16.31 5.84
CA PRO A 186 25.38 -15.97 4.74
C PRO A 186 26.82 -15.76 5.22
N GLY A 187 27.79 -15.90 4.31
CA GLY A 187 29.10 -15.28 4.49
C GLY A 187 28.96 -13.76 4.56
N ILE A 188 29.86 -13.07 5.26
CA ILE A 188 29.79 -11.59 5.42
C ILE A 188 29.94 -10.90 4.06
N ASP A 189 30.78 -11.45 3.20
CA ASP A 189 31.02 -11.05 1.81
C ASP A 189 29.83 -11.34 0.89
N GLU A 190 28.93 -12.24 1.28
CA GLU A 190 27.69 -12.55 0.54
C GLU A 190 26.53 -11.60 0.91
N ILE A 191 26.70 -10.72 1.91
CA ILE A 191 25.65 -9.80 2.35
C ILE A 191 25.51 -8.64 1.35
N GLU A 192 24.52 -8.77 0.47
CA GLU A 192 24.14 -7.73 -0.49
C GLU A 192 23.03 -6.81 0.03
N LEU A 193 23.27 -5.50 -0.01
CA LEU A 193 22.30 -4.46 0.32
C LEU A 193 21.87 -3.68 -0.91
N GLU A 194 20.57 -3.43 -1.03
CA GLU A 194 19.96 -2.63 -2.08
C GLU A 194 19.38 -1.34 -1.50
N GLN A 195 19.29 -0.28 -2.33
CA GLN A 195 18.70 0.98 -1.90
C GLN A 195 17.21 0.84 -1.53
N ASP A 196 16.45 0.07 -2.30
CA ASP A 196 14.98 0.05 -2.21
C ASP A 196 14.43 -1.12 -1.39
N LYS A 197 15.29 -2.04 -0.93
CA LYS A 197 14.89 -3.22 -0.16
C LYS A 197 15.61 -3.30 1.17
N VAL A 198 14.86 -3.61 2.22
CA VAL A 198 15.41 -4.00 3.51
C VAL A 198 15.71 -5.50 3.50
N THR A 199 16.88 -5.88 3.99
CA THR A 199 17.35 -7.26 4.10
C THR A 199 17.41 -7.69 5.56
N LEU A 200 16.73 -8.79 5.90
CA LEU A 200 16.90 -9.49 7.17
C LEU A 200 18.01 -10.53 7.03
N VAL A 201 19.09 -10.37 7.80
CA VAL A 201 20.21 -11.30 7.83
C VAL A 201 20.13 -12.15 9.10
N ILE A 202 19.85 -13.44 8.96
CA ILE A 202 19.89 -14.37 10.09
C ILE A 202 21.31 -14.90 10.19
N THR A 203 22.02 -14.63 11.28
CA THR A 203 23.45 -14.95 11.44
C THR A 203 23.68 -15.90 12.60
N GLU A 204 24.79 -16.63 12.53
CA GLU A 204 25.27 -17.44 13.64
C GLU A 204 25.51 -16.57 14.89
N PRO A 205 25.08 -17.04 16.07
CA PRO A 205 25.48 -16.47 17.35
C PRO A 205 27.00 -16.44 17.56
N HIS A 206 27.47 -15.43 18.27
CA HIS A 206 28.88 -15.26 18.66
C HIS A 206 29.05 -15.56 20.16
N PRO A 207 30.19 -16.11 20.62
CA PRO A 207 30.48 -16.24 22.04
C PRO A 207 30.46 -14.87 22.76
N GLY A 208 29.67 -14.76 23.82
CA GLY A 208 29.49 -13.50 24.56
C GLY A 208 28.13 -12.85 24.30
N ALA A 209 27.91 -11.67 24.88
CA ALA A 209 26.70 -10.89 24.67
C ALA A 209 26.87 -9.95 23.47
N GLY A 210 26.07 -10.14 22.42
CA GLY A 210 25.89 -9.15 21.35
C GLY A 210 26.14 -9.65 19.93
N LEU A 211 26.10 -8.71 18.98
CA LEU A 211 26.36 -8.97 17.56
C LEU A 211 27.86 -9.17 17.30
N ARG A 212 28.18 -10.16 16.46
CA ARG A 212 29.54 -10.45 15.99
C ARG A 212 30.26 -9.17 15.50
N PRO A 213 31.50 -8.86 15.95
CA PRO A 213 32.20 -7.62 15.60
C PRO A 213 32.32 -7.36 14.09
N GLU A 214 32.58 -8.38 13.31
CA GLU A 214 32.74 -8.27 11.85
C GLU A 214 31.44 -7.80 11.16
N LEU A 215 30.27 -8.10 11.73
CA LEU A 215 28.98 -7.58 11.23
C LEU A 215 28.75 -6.12 11.63
N GLN A 216 29.29 -5.69 12.77
CA GLN A 216 29.29 -4.29 13.15
C GLN A 216 30.18 -3.48 12.21
N ASP A 217 31.37 -3.99 11.89
CA ASP A 217 32.28 -3.37 10.92
C ASP A 217 31.66 -3.31 9.52
N PHE A 218 31.05 -4.40 9.07
CA PHE A 218 30.26 -4.43 7.83
C PHE A 218 29.19 -3.33 7.83
N PHE A 219 28.40 -3.22 8.90
CA PHE A 219 27.38 -2.17 9.02
C PHE A 219 27.97 -0.76 8.98
N GLN A 220 29.13 -0.53 9.61
CA GLN A 220 29.77 0.78 9.59
C GLN A 220 30.27 1.19 8.21
N GLN A 221 30.67 0.23 7.38
CA GLN A 221 31.14 0.46 6.01
C GLN A 221 29.99 0.42 4.97
N ALA A 222 28.84 -0.12 5.33
CA ALA A 222 27.69 -0.22 4.45
C ALA A 222 27.20 1.16 3.98
N THR A 223 26.88 1.27 2.68
CA THR A 223 26.24 2.47 2.12
C THR A 223 24.78 2.56 2.60
N TRP A 224 24.03 1.46 2.47
CA TRP A 224 22.60 1.39 2.79
C TRP A 224 22.36 0.98 4.24
N LYS A 225 22.91 1.75 5.20
CA LYS A 225 22.81 1.45 6.64
C LYS A 225 21.37 1.32 7.14
N ASN A 226 20.41 1.97 6.49
CA ASN A 226 19.00 1.87 6.88
C ASN A 226 18.25 0.72 6.19
N ARG A 227 18.96 -0.26 5.59
CA ARG A 227 18.38 -1.35 4.80
C ARG A 227 18.77 -2.75 5.28
N ILE A 228 19.16 -2.87 6.54
CA ILE A 228 19.57 -4.15 7.12
C ILE A 228 19.03 -4.30 8.54
N ALA A 229 18.66 -5.53 8.90
CA ALA A 229 18.52 -5.98 10.28
C ALA A 229 19.21 -7.34 10.43
N PHE A 230 19.72 -7.65 11.63
CA PHE A 230 20.32 -8.95 11.93
C PHE A 230 19.48 -9.70 12.95
N LEU A 231 19.24 -10.98 12.72
CA LEU A 231 18.65 -11.88 13.71
C LEU A 231 19.70 -12.88 14.18
N THR A 232 19.90 -12.94 15.48
CA THR A 232 20.88 -13.81 16.14
C THR A 232 20.39 -14.19 17.55
N GLY A 233 21.25 -14.76 18.38
CA GLY A 233 20.98 -14.97 19.80
C GLY A 233 22.18 -15.58 20.52
N ALA A 234 21.97 -16.61 21.33
CA ALA A 234 23.01 -17.15 22.21
C ALA A 234 23.80 -18.31 21.58
N LYS A 235 25.13 -18.32 21.77
CA LYS A 235 26.01 -19.37 21.23
C LYS A 235 25.73 -20.75 21.82
N ASN A 236 25.41 -20.82 23.11
CA ASN A 236 25.19 -22.10 23.80
C ASN A 236 23.96 -22.85 23.25
N THR A 237 22.88 -22.12 22.92
CA THR A 237 21.67 -22.71 22.32
C THR A 237 21.90 -23.08 20.85
N TYR A 238 22.77 -22.34 20.15
CA TYR A 238 23.14 -22.68 18.77
C TYR A 238 23.85 -24.04 18.64
N ASP A 239 24.81 -24.35 19.53
CA ASP A 239 25.50 -25.64 19.46
C ASP A 239 24.54 -26.81 19.72
N MET A 240 23.57 -26.62 20.63
CA MET A 240 22.46 -27.56 20.84
C MET A 240 21.56 -27.67 19.61
N LEU A 241 21.23 -26.55 18.96
CA LEU A 241 20.46 -26.54 17.72
C LEU A 241 21.15 -27.32 16.60
N ILE A 242 22.47 -27.22 16.46
CA ILE A 242 23.23 -28.01 15.49
C ILE A 242 23.16 -29.50 15.81
N ASP A 243 23.28 -29.91 17.08
CA ASP A 243 23.12 -31.31 17.47
C ASP A 243 21.72 -31.85 17.15
N VAL A 244 20.67 -31.08 17.50
CA VAL A 244 19.29 -31.43 17.18
C VAL A 244 19.06 -31.47 15.67
N GLY A 245 19.70 -30.58 14.90
CA GLY A 245 19.69 -30.60 13.44
C GLY A 245 20.34 -31.85 12.85
N LYS A 246 21.46 -32.31 13.41
CA LYS A 246 22.08 -33.60 13.01
C LYS A 246 21.15 -34.77 13.30
N ARG A 247 20.47 -34.77 14.45
CA ARG A 247 19.46 -35.79 14.81
C ARG A 247 18.29 -35.80 13.84
N LEU A 248 17.79 -34.62 13.44
CA LEU A 248 16.71 -34.49 12.48
C LEU A 248 17.10 -35.07 11.11
N LYS A 249 18.30 -34.74 10.62
CA LYS A 249 18.82 -35.32 9.39
C LYS A 249 19.01 -36.84 9.50
N ALA A 250 19.49 -37.32 10.65
CA ALA A 250 19.73 -38.74 10.88
C ALA A 250 18.43 -39.54 10.85
N ILE A 251 17.38 -39.08 11.52
CA ILE A 251 16.08 -39.77 11.51
C ILE A 251 15.40 -39.72 10.14
N GLN A 252 15.55 -38.62 9.40
CA GLN A 252 15.08 -38.53 8.01
C GLN A 252 15.81 -39.53 7.09
N HIS A 253 17.12 -39.70 7.27
CA HIS A 253 17.89 -40.70 6.54
C HIS A 253 17.37 -42.11 6.85
N ILE A 254 17.20 -42.44 8.13
CA ILE A 254 16.72 -43.76 8.55
C ILE A 254 15.33 -44.05 7.97
N LEU A 255 14.40 -43.10 8.03
CA LEU A 255 13.07 -43.27 7.45
C LEU A 255 13.14 -43.52 5.94
N LYS A 256 13.96 -42.76 5.21
CA LYS A 256 14.15 -42.95 3.77
C LYS A 256 14.74 -44.32 3.44
N GLU A 257 15.62 -44.84 4.28
CA GLU A 257 16.18 -46.19 4.14
C GLU A 257 15.11 -47.26 4.37
N LEU A 258 14.30 -47.14 5.43
CA LEU A 258 13.17 -48.04 5.71
C LEU A 258 12.14 -48.05 4.56
N GLU A 259 11.84 -46.88 3.99
CA GLU A 259 10.99 -46.74 2.81
C GLU A 259 11.60 -47.44 1.58
N SER A 260 12.92 -47.27 1.35
CA SER A 260 13.65 -47.92 0.25
C SER A 260 13.65 -49.45 0.39
N ASP A 261 13.71 -49.94 1.63
CA ASP A 261 13.66 -51.36 1.96
C ASP A 261 12.23 -51.93 1.93
N GLN A 262 11.23 -51.13 1.56
CA GLN A 262 9.81 -51.49 1.48
C GLN A 262 9.23 -52.01 2.81
N VAL A 263 9.73 -51.48 3.93
CA VAL A 263 9.20 -51.80 5.26
C VAL A 263 7.76 -51.25 5.36
N PRO A 264 6.75 -52.09 5.67
CA PRO A 264 5.36 -51.62 5.75
C PRO A 264 5.14 -50.58 6.85
N ASP A 265 4.22 -49.64 6.66
CA ASP A 265 3.88 -48.60 7.66
C ASP A 265 3.43 -49.17 9.02
N SER A 266 2.88 -50.39 9.03
CA SER A 266 2.47 -51.10 10.26
C SER A 266 3.62 -51.79 10.99
N ASP A 267 4.83 -51.80 10.42
CA ASP A 267 5.99 -52.40 11.06
C ASP A 267 6.39 -51.63 12.33
N PRO A 268 6.68 -52.30 13.46
CA PRO A 268 7.06 -51.62 14.69
C PRO A 268 8.25 -50.67 14.55
N GLN A 269 9.24 -51.01 13.70
CA GLN A 269 10.40 -50.15 13.48
C GLN A 269 10.04 -48.87 12.72
N MET A 270 9.14 -48.97 11.74
CA MET A 270 8.63 -47.80 11.01
C MET A 270 7.83 -46.88 11.93
N VAL A 271 6.89 -47.42 12.70
CA VAL A 271 6.08 -46.64 13.66
C VAL A 271 6.97 -45.92 14.68
N GLN A 272 7.95 -46.62 15.27
CA GLN A 272 8.90 -46.02 16.21
C GLN A 272 9.75 -44.91 15.56
N ALA A 273 10.18 -45.09 14.31
CA ALA A 273 10.95 -44.08 13.59
C ALA A 273 10.14 -42.81 13.30
N ILE A 274 8.85 -42.96 12.95
CA ILE A 274 7.93 -41.82 12.73
C ILE A 274 7.69 -41.07 14.05
N GLU A 275 7.37 -41.76 15.14
CA GLU A 275 7.17 -41.14 16.46
C GLU A 275 8.44 -40.40 16.94
N LEU A 276 9.62 -41.01 16.74
CA LEU A 276 10.89 -40.39 17.07
C LEU A 276 11.17 -39.18 16.18
N GLN A 277 10.84 -39.24 14.89
CA GLN A 277 10.96 -38.11 13.98
C GLN A 277 10.10 -36.92 14.45
N ASP A 278 8.86 -37.16 14.84
CA ASP A 278 7.97 -36.09 15.31
C ASP A 278 8.50 -35.43 16.58
N ARG A 279 9.00 -36.23 17.53
CA ARG A 279 9.67 -35.71 18.74
C ARG A 279 10.90 -34.87 18.38
N ILE A 280 11.75 -35.34 17.47
CA ILE A 280 12.96 -34.62 17.05
C ILE A 280 12.60 -33.32 16.33
N LYS A 281 11.57 -33.32 15.47
CA LYS A 281 11.05 -32.11 14.81
C LYS A 281 10.57 -31.07 15.83
N GLN A 282 9.80 -31.49 16.83
CA GLN A 282 9.33 -30.59 17.90
C GLN A 282 10.51 -29.97 18.67
N ASN A 283 11.50 -30.79 19.03
CA ASN A 283 12.72 -30.32 19.70
C ASN A 283 13.51 -29.35 18.81
N PHE A 284 13.59 -29.62 17.50
CA PHE A 284 14.24 -28.73 16.54
C PHE A 284 13.55 -27.36 16.49
N HIS A 285 12.22 -27.32 16.42
CA HIS A 285 11.48 -26.05 16.45
C HIS A 285 11.67 -25.29 17.77
N SER A 286 11.71 -25.97 18.92
CA SER A 286 12.00 -25.31 20.20
C SER A 286 13.42 -24.74 20.23
N ALA A 287 14.41 -25.52 19.77
CA ALA A 287 15.79 -25.09 19.71
C ALA A 287 15.99 -23.88 18.78
N VAL A 288 15.31 -23.82 17.63
CA VAL A 288 15.32 -22.65 16.74
C VAL A 288 14.79 -21.40 17.47
N ARG A 289 13.65 -21.54 18.17
CA ARG A 289 13.04 -20.44 18.94
C ARG A 289 13.94 -19.94 20.06
N GLU A 290 14.63 -20.85 20.75
CA GLU A 290 15.55 -20.51 21.86
C GLU A 290 16.90 -19.98 21.39
N THR A 291 17.24 -20.18 20.11
CA THR A 291 18.51 -19.74 19.54
C THR A 291 18.43 -18.35 18.91
N PHE A 292 17.38 -18.06 18.15
CA PHE A 292 17.25 -16.79 17.42
C PHE A 292 16.30 -15.85 18.15
N THR A 293 16.82 -15.21 19.19
CA THR A 293 16.03 -14.42 20.16
C THR A 293 16.36 -12.93 20.16
N MET A 294 17.33 -12.46 19.37
CA MET A 294 17.75 -11.06 19.37
C MET A 294 17.76 -10.46 17.97
N LEU A 295 16.94 -9.43 17.77
CA LEU A 295 16.88 -8.64 16.55
C LEU A 295 17.71 -7.36 16.70
N TRP A 296 18.72 -7.20 15.86
CA TRP A 296 19.51 -5.97 15.73
C TRP A 296 19.01 -5.14 14.56
N TYR A 297 18.76 -3.85 14.78
CA TYR A 297 18.26 -2.93 13.76
C TYR A 297 18.91 -1.53 13.89
N PRO A 298 18.93 -0.74 12.81
CA PRO A 298 19.64 0.52 12.78
C PRO A 298 18.82 1.69 13.34
N ILE A 299 19.44 2.50 14.18
CA ILE A 299 18.95 3.79 14.69
C ILE A 299 20.03 4.86 14.53
N GLU A 300 19.73 6.12 14.88
CA GLU A 300 20.65 7.26 14.71
C GLU A 300 22.03 7.04 15.35
N SER A 301 22.10 6.36 16.50
CA SER A 301 23.36 6.07 17.22
C SER A 301 24.09 4.82 16.74
N GLY A 302 23.56 4.07 15.76
CA GLY A 302 24.14 2.80 15.28
C GLY A 302 23.15 1.64 15.35
N LEU A 303 23.67 0.42 15.47
CA LEU A 303 22.84 -0.77 15.69
C LEU A 303 22.42 -0.87 17.15
N THR A 304 21.18 -1.28 17.39
CA THR A 304 20.64 -1.59 18.71
C THR A 304 19.89 -2.91 18.63
N ASP A 305 19.77 -3.62 19.73
CA ASP A 305 19.04 -4.88 19.84
C ASP A 305 17.62 -4.71 20.40
N ALA A 306 16.79 -5.73 20.16
CA ALA A 306 15.53 -5.98 20.84
C ALA A 306 15.27 -7.49 20.90
N ASP A 307 14.63 -7.93 21.99
CA ASP A 307 14.25 -9.33 22.16
C ASP A 307 13.15 -9.75 21.18
N LEU A 308 13.36 -10.86 20.49
CA LEU A 308 12.39 -11.55 19.65
C LEU A 308 11.95 -12.83 20.35
N LEU A 309 10.66 -12.89 20.70
CA LEU A 309 10.02 -14.10 21.21
C LEU A 309 9.15 -14.71 20.12
N MET A 310 9.57 -15.84 19.54
CA MET A 310 8.79 -16.50 18.49
C MET A 310 7.47 -17.08 19.02
N ARG A 311 6.35 -16.44 18.67
CA ARG A 311 5.00 -16.88 19.04
C ARG A 311 4.31 -17.60 17.87
N PHE A 312 3.69 -18.73 18.12
CA PHE A 312 2.96 -19.48 17.10
C PHE A 312 1.46 -19.29 17.32
N GLU A 313 0.74 -18.93 16.26
CA GLU A 313 -0.72 -18.78 16.29
C GLU A 313 -1.33 -19.87 15.39
N GLY A 314 -2.11 -20.78 15.97
CA GLY A 314 -2.76 -21.87 15.22
C GLY A 314 -1.78 -22.75 14.43
N ASN A 315 -0.61 -23.09 15.01
CA ASN A 315 0.49 -23.80 14.35
C ASN A 315 1.12 -23.09 13.15
N ARG A 316 0.86 -21.79 12.96
CA ARG A 316 1.51 -20.95 11.95
C ARG A 316 2.43 -19.94 12.63
N TYR A 317 3.57 -19.71 12.00
CA TYR A 317 4.52 -18.67 12.38
C TYR A 317 4.62 -17.65 11.27
N ASN A 318 4.57 -16.36 11.63
CA ASN A 318 4.80 -15.25 10.72
C ASN A 318 5.94 -14.41 11.29
N GLY A 319 7.16 -14.69 10.83
CA GLY A 319 8.36 -13.99 11.28
C GLY A 319 8.36 -12.51 10.90
N GLU A 320 7.82 -12.16 9.73
CA GLU A 320 7.70 -10.75 9.31
C GLU A 320 6.80 -9.96 10.26
N GLN A 321 5.61 -10.47 10.59
CA GLN A 321 4.67 -9.77 11.46
C GLN A 321 5.26 -9.54 12.86
N GLN A 322 5.95 -10.52 13.43
CA GLN A 322 6.55 -10.34 14.76
C GLN A 322 7.68 -9.32 14.77
N ILE A 323 8.49 -9.29 13.70
CA ILE A 323 9.51 -8.25 13.54
C ILE A 323 8.84 -6.88 13.37
N ILE A 324 7.74 -6.77 12.61
CA ILE A 324 6.96 -5.52 12.51
C ILE A 324 6.51 -5.06 13.88
N ASP A 325 5.91 -5.95 14.69
CA ASP A 325 5.36 -5.60 16.00
C ASP A 325 6.46 -5.10 16.95
N ILE A 326 7.62 -5.77 16.98
CA ILE A 326 8.79 -5.33 17.76
C ILE A 326 9.29 -3.97 17.28
N LEU A 327 9.46 -3.80 15.96
CA LEU A 327 9.97 -2.54 15.43
C LEU A 327 8.98 -1.39 15.59
N LYS A 328 7.66 -1.66 15.66
CA LYS A 328 6.64 -0.68 16.02
C LYS A 328 6.80 -0.25 17.48
N GLU A 329 6.94 -1.20 18.40
CA GLU A 329 7.20 -0.92 19.82
C GLU A 329 8.47 -0.08 20.01
N LYS A 330 9.53 -0.40 19.26
CA LYS A 330 10.80 0.35 19.28
C LYS A 330 10.80 1.62 18.43
N MET A 331 9.64 2.02 17.89
CA MET A 331 9.49 3.20 17.04
C MET A 331 10.41 3.22 15.81
N LYS A 332 10.90 2.06 15.38
CA LYS A 332 11.66 1.90 14.14
C LYS A 332 10.75 1.74 12.93
N PHE A 333 9.62 1.04 13.07
CA PHE A 333 8.63 0.84 12.01
C PHE A 333 7.38 1.70 12.24
N THR A 334 6.76 2.21 11.19
CA THR A 334 5.52 2.99 11.27
C THR A 334 4.52 2.62 10.18
N GLU A 335 3.25 2.49 10.58
CA GLU A 335 2.10 2.35 9.68
C GLU A 335 1.43 3.70 9.39
N GLU A 336 1.77 4.74 10.16
CA GLU A 336 1.30 6.11 9.94
C GLU A 336 2.07 6.74 8.78
N ILE A 337 1.67 6.38 7.57
CA ILE A 337 2.34 6.77 6.31
C ILE A 337 1.67 7.94 5.58
N SER A 338 0.68 8.58 6.21
CA SER A 338 -0.10 9.68 5.63
C SER A 338 -0.21 10.87 6.57
N GLY A 339 -0.59 12.03 6.02
CA GLY A 339 -0.89 13.22 6.80
C GLY A 339 0.33 13.99 7.32
N LYS A 340 0.04 15.02 8.14
CA LYS A 340 1.01 16.06 8.51
C LYS A 340 2.20 15.54 9.31
N THR A 341 2.01 14.52 10.15
CA THR A 341 3.06 13.96 11.01
C THR A 341 4.12 13.23 10.18
N PHE A 342 3.72 12.33 9.29
CA PHE A 342 4.64 11.60 8.42
C PHE A 342 5.38 12.55 7.47
N ARG A 343 4.65 13.51 6.89
CA ARG A 343 5.24 14.56 6.04
C ARG A 343 6.34 15.34 6.78
N LYS A 344 6.06 15.86 7.98
CA LYS A 344 7.04 16.61 8.77
C LYS A 344 8.28 15.78 9.11
N LYS A 345 8.10 14.50 9.45
CA LYS A 345 9.24 13.59 9.68
C LYS A 345 10.10 13.46 8.41
N CYS A 346 9.47 13.28 7.25
CA CYS A 346 10.15 13.22 5.95
C CYS A 346 10.93 14.52 5.67
N GLU A 347 10.26 15.67 5.77
CA GLU A 347 10.83 17.01 5.57
C GLU A 347 11.99 17.34 6.52
N GLN A 348 11.99 16.78 7.73
CA GLN A 348 13.01 17.02 8.74
C GLN A 348 14.20 16.06 8.63
N ARG A 349 13.97 14.79 8.27
CA ARG A 349 14.99 13.73 8.33
C ARG A 349 15.60 13.42 6.96
N LEU A 350 14.86 13.63 5.88
CA LEU A 350 15.30 13.27 4.52
C LEU A 350 15.69 14.50 3.70
N PHE A 351 14.97 15.62 3.80
CA PHE A 351 15.34 16.85 3.12
C PHE A 351 16.48 17.57 3.86
N THR A 352 17.55 17.90 3.13
CA THR A 352 18.65 18.77 3.60
C THR A 352 18.61 20.17 2.99
N GLN A 353 17.82 20.35 1.94
CA GLN A 353 17.63 21.62 1.24
C GLN A 353 16.14 21.84 1.00
N GLN A 354 15.81 23.06 0.57
CA GLN A 354 14.46 23.47 0.23
C GLN A 354 13.93 22.68 -0.99
N SER A 355 14.76 22.54 -2.03
CA SER A 355 14.47 21.76 -3.22
C SER A 355 15.54 20.69 -3.43
N MET A 356 15.15 19.44 -3.69
CA MET A 356 16.07 18.30 -3.89
C MET A 356 15.52 17.27 -4.90
N PRO A 357 16.38 16.54 -5.62
CA PRO A 357 15.94 15.44 -6.49
C PRO A 357 15.20 14.36 -5.69
N TRP A 358 14.07 13.87 -6.20
CA TRP A 358 13.31 12.80 -5.51
C TRP A 358 14.15 11.53 -5.29
N LYS A 359 15.02 11.19 -6.25
CA LYS A 359 15.96 10.08 -6.14
C LYS A 359 16.92 10.24 -4.96
N GLU A 360 17.37 11.46 -4.67
CA GLU A 360 18.24 11.74 -3.53
C GLU A 360 17.49 11.57 -2.20
N ILE A 361 16.21 11.97 -2.15
CA ILE A 361 15.36 11.75 -0.97
C ILE A 361 15.20 10.26 -0.69
N LYS A 362 14.93 9.43 -1.72
CA LYS A 362 14.90 7.96 -1.58
C LYS A 362 16.25 7.38 -1.15
N ARG A 363 17.35 7.88 -1.74
CA ARG A 363 18.71 7.48 -1.37
C ARG A 363 18.96 7.73 0.12
N ARG A 364 18.59 8.91 0.62
CA ARG A 364 18.71 9.27 2.04
C ARG A 364 17.83 8.44 2.95
N ALA A 365 16.63 8.04 2.50
CA ALA A 365 15.78 7.10 3.24
C ALA A 365 16.48 5.75 3.46
N ALA A 366 17.33 5.32 2.51
CA ALA A 366 18.11 4.09 2.59
C ALA A 366 19.45 4.24 3.35
N THR A 367 20.05 5.43 3.38
CA THR A 367 21.33 5.66 4.06
C THR A 367 21.20 6.18 5.49
N ASN A 368 20.08 6.80 5.88
CA ASN A 368 19.90 7.45 7.18
C ASN A 368 19.21 6.53 8.22
N PRO A 369 19.92 5.99 9.22
CA PRO A 369 19.34 5.12 10.25
C PRO A 369 18.24 5.76 11.11
N LYS A 370 18.20 7.09 11.21
CA LYS A 370 17.16 7.83 11.93
C LYS A 370 15.79 7.76 11.24
N TRP A 371 15.77 7.45 9.94
CA TRP A 371 14.53 7.30 9.19
C TRP A 371 13.81 6.00 9.60
N GLN A 372 12.52 6.12 9.90
CA GLN A 372 11.69 4.97 10.27
C GLN A 372 11.44 4.11 9.03
N TRP A 373 11.39 2.80 9.22
CA TRP A 373 10.88 1.88 8.22
C TRP A 373 9.37 1.98 8.12
N HIS A 374 8.88 1.67 6.94
CA HIS A 374 7.49 1.78 6.54
C HIS A 374 7.30 0.89 5.31
N ARG A 375 6.05 0.67 4.92
CA ARG A 375 5.74 -0.05 3.67
C ARG A 375 6.44 0.59 2.47
N PRO A 376 6.89 -0.18 1.45
CA PRO A 376 7.72 0.34 0.35
C PRO A 376 7.13 1.52 -0.43
N ASP A 377 5.81 1.58 -0.61
CA ASP A 377 5.12 2.60 -1.40
C ASP A 377 4.86 3.92 -0.65
N ALA A 378 5.15 3.98 0.66
CA ALA A 378 4.74 5.10 1.52
C ALA A 378 5.33 6.45 1.09
N LEU A 379 6.60 6.49 0.67
CA LEU A 379 7.24 7.74 0.23
C LEU A 379 6.65 8.24 -1.08
N ASP A 380 6.38 7.34 -2.03
CA ASP A 380 5.80 7.71 -3.31
C ASP A 380 4.35 8.22 -3.13
N ARG A 381 3.55 7.55 -2.30
CA ARG A 381 2.22 8.04 -1.92
C ARG A 381 2.26 9.39 -1.22
N LEU A 382 3.22 9.59 -0.31
CA LEU A 382 3.40 10.88 0.36
C LEU A 382 3.72 11.99 -0.66
N ARG A 383 4.59 11.72 -1.64
CA ARG A 383 4.89 12.66 -2.72
C ARG A 383 3.64 12.99 -3.52
N GLU A 384 2.90 11.99 -3.99
CA GLU A 384 1.65 12.20 -4.73
C GLU A 384 0.64 13.04 -3.94
N GLU A 385 0.43 12.73 -2.66
CA GLU A 385 -0.47 13.48 -1.78
C GLU A 385 -0.01 14.94 -1.59
N CYS A 386 1.30 15.17 -1.41
CA CYS A 386 1.83 16.51 -1.19
C CYS A 386 1.80 17.37 -2.46
N LEU A 387 2.04 16.77 -3.63
CA LEU A 387 1.90 17.46 -4.93
C LEU A 387 0.44 17.81 -5.22
N HIS A 388 -0.47 16.86 -5.01
CA HIS A 388 -1.92 17.09 -5.21
C HIS A 388 -2.45 18.23 -4.32
N ARG A 389 -1.92 18.38 -3.10
CA ARG A 389 -2.35 19.42 -2.16
C ARG A 389 -1.56 20.73 -2.27
N ASP A 390 -0.70 20.89 -3.28
CA ASP A 390 0.22 22.02 -3.46
C ASP A 390 1.07 22.33 -2.20
N VAL A 391 1.34 21.30 -1.40
CA VAL A 391 2.22 21.41 -0.23
C VAL A 391 3.67 21.29 -0.66
N TRP A 392 3.93 20.43 -1.64
CA TRP A 392 5.19 20.35 -2.37
C TRP A 392 4.93 20.68 -3.83
N ARG A 393 5.95 21.16 -4.53
CA ARG A 393 5.95 21.42 -5.97
C ARG A 393 7.08 20.64 -6.62
N GLU A 394 6.91 20.26 -7.87
CA GLU A 394 7.93 19.51 -8.61
C GLU A 394 8.24 20.15 -9.96
N GLU A 395 9.54 20.32 -10.23
CA GLU A 395 10.06 20.79 -11.50
C GLU A 395 11.35 20.02 -11.84
N GLY A 396 11.44 19.45 -13.04
CA GLY A 396 12.65 18.74 -13.49
C GLY A 396 13.07 17.55 -12.62
N GLY A 397 12.15 16.92 -11.87
CA GLY A 397 12.44 15.82 -10.94
C GLY A 397 12.95 16.25 -9.56
N PHE A 398 12.98 17.57 -9.30
CA PHE A 398 13.26 18.15 -7.99
C PHE A 398 11.95 18.42 -7.27
N VAL A 399 11.88 18.03 -6.00
CA VAL A 399 10.75 18.31 -5.12
C VAL A 399 11.14 19.48 -4.22
N ASP A 400 10.39 20.57 -4.33
CA ASP A 400 10.45 21.74 -3.47
C ASP A 400 9.37 21.64 -2.39
N LYS A 401 9.73 21.83 -1.12
CA LYS A 401 8.79 21.71 0.01
C LYS A 401 8.30 23.06 0.48
N GLY A 402 7.01 23.24 0.75
CA GLY A 402 6.50 24.49 1.31
C GLY A 402 7.08 24.87 2.69
N PRO A 403 6.71 26.05 3.22
CA PRO A 403 5.66 26.93 2.72
C PRO A 403 6.11 27.74 1.50
N PHE A 404 5.25 27.81 0.49
CA PHE A 404 5.41 28.72 -0.66
C PHE A 404 4.86 30.10 -0.32
N PRO A 405 5.28 31.15 -1.05
CA PRO A 405 4.65 32.47 -0.96
C PRO A 405 3.13 32.33 -1.16
N GLN A 406 2.36 32.94 -0.27
CA GLN A 406 0.91 32.97 -0.40
C GLN A 406 0.55 33.74 -1.68
N PRO A 407 -0.47 33.31 -2.44
CA PRO A 407 -0.91 34.05 -3.62
C PRO A 407 -1.30 35.47 -3.22
N LYS A 408 -1.01 36.45 -4.09
CA LYS A 408 -1.46 37.82 -3.88
C LYS A 408 -2.98 37.92 -3.93
N THR A 409 -3.54 38.95 -3.31
CA THR A 409 -4.97 39.24 -3.43
C THR A 409 -5.36 39.56 -4.88
N SER A 410 -6.61 39.30 -5.26
CA SER A 410 -7.15 39.75 -6.54
C SER A 410 -8.65 40.03 -6.42
N VAL A 411 -9.25 40.56 -7.49
CA VAL A 411 -10.68 40.89 -7.52
C VAL A 411 -11.37 40.07 -8.61
N LEU A 412 -12.46 39.40 -8.27
CA LEU A 412 -13.38 38.83 -9.24
C LEU A 412 -14.56 39.77 -9.44
N ILE A 413 -14.83 40.13 -10.70
CA ILE A 413 -15.86 41.11 -11.08
C ILE A 413 -16.90 40.38 -11.94
N LYS A 414 -18.16 40.42 -11.52
CA LYS A 414 -19.29 39.86 -12.28
C LYS A 414 -20.33 40.94 -12.54
N GLU A 415 -20.60 41.26 -13.80
CA GLU A 415 -21.75 42.08 -14.17
C GLU A 415 -23.04 41.31 -13.86
N GLN A 416 -23.89 41.86 -13.00
CA GLN A 416 -25.19 41.25 -12.66
C GLN A 416 -26.30 41.76 -13.57
N HIS A 417 -26.33 43.06 -13.79
CA HIS A 417 -27.34 43.72 -14.61
C HIS A 417 -26.79 45.02 -15.15
N ARG A 418 -27.19 45.38 -16.38
CA ARG A 418 -26.96 46.69 -16.99
C ARG A 418 -28.26 47.23 -17.56
N ASN A 419 -28.50 48.52 -17.34
CA ASN A 419 -29.57 49.25 -17.99
C ASN A 419 -29.03 49.99 -19.22
N ASP A 420 -29.42 49.54 -20.41
CA ASP A 420 -28.95 50.10 -21.69
C ASP A 420 -29.50 51.50 -22.01
N ASP A 421 -30.51 52.00 -21.29
CA ASP A 421 -31.04 53.37 -21.45
C ASP A 421 -30.26 54.42 -20.65
N THR A 422 -29.61 53.99 -19.57
CA THR A 422 -28.88 54.87 -18.65
C THR A 422 -27.38 54.59 -18.62
N GLY A 423 -26.97 53.39 -19.03
CA GLY A 423 -25.61 52.88 -18.92
C GLY A 423 -25.19 52.49 -17.50
N GLU A 424 -26.15 52.44 -16.58
CA GLU A 424 -25.92 52.04 -15.19
C GLU A 424 -25.74 50.52 -15.10
N VAL A 425 -24.71 50.09 -14.39
CA VAL A 425 -24.33 48.70 -14.21
C VAL A 425 -24.27 48.38 -12.72
N THR A 426 -24.82 47.21 -12.36
CA THR A 426 -24.68 46.59 -11.05
C THR A 426 -23.62 45.48 -11.15
N LEU A 427 -22.48 45.70 -10.51
CA LEU A 427 -21.38 44.74 -10.44
C LEU A 427 -21.40 44.00 -9.11
N ARG A 428 -21.17 42.69 -9.14
CA ARG A 428 -20.82 41.90 -7.96
C ARG A 428 -19.31 41.75 -7.90
N ILE A 429 -18.73 42.28 -6.83
CA ILE A 429 -17.30 42.29 -6.57
C ILE A 429 -17.01 41.27 -5.47
N THR A 430 -16.09 40.34 -5.74
CA THR A 430 -15.67 39.32 -4.77
C THR A 430 -14.16 39.40 -4.60
N PRO A 431 -13.65 39.72 -3.40
CA PRO A 431 -12.23 39.64 -3.14
C PRO A 431 -11.77 38.17 -3.16
N VAL A 432 -10.60 37.93 -3.75
CA VAL A 432 -9.93 36.64 -3.79
C VAL A 432 -8.67 36.76 -2.93
N HIS A 433 -8.52 35.85 -1.96
CA HIS A 433 -7.45 35.90 -0.96
C HIS A 433 -7.39 37.20 -0.13
N GLY A 434 -8.46 37.99 -0.11
CA GLY A 434 -8.60 39.19 0.70
C GLY A 434 -10.03 39.37 1.21
N ASP A 435 -10.26 40.41 2.00
CA ASP A 435 -11.55 40.69 2.64
C ASP A 435 -12.05 42.13 2.42
N THR A 436 -11.15 43.04 2.01
CA THR A 436 -11.47 44.45 1.77
C THR A 436 -11.27 44.80 0.31
N ILE A 437 -12.24 45.50 -0.29
CA ILE A 437 -12.15 46.05 -1.64
C ILE A 437 -12.03 47.56 -1.57
N TYR A 438 -11.04 48.10 -2.27
CA TYR A 438 -10.91 49.51 -2.58
C TYR A 438 -11.21 49.73 -4.07
N TRP A 439 -11.83 50.84 -4.42
CA TRP A 439 -12.15 51.17 -5.81
C TRP A 439 -11.96 52.66 -6.09
N GLU A 440 -11.62 52.96 -7.34
CA GLU A 440 -11.32 54.31 -7.82
C GLU A 440 -11.80 54.50 -9.26
N VAL A 441 -12.18 55.73 -9.60
CA VAL A 441 -12.59 56.11 -10.95
C VAL A 441 -11.51 56.96 -11.60
N GLY A 442 -11.08 56.61 -12.82
CA GLY A 442 -10.10 57.38 -13.58
C GLY A 442 -8.63 57.25 -13.13
N ALA A 443 -8.35 56.53 -12.04
CA ALA A 443 -6.99 56.21 -11.58
C ALA A 443 -6.92 54.76 -11.06
N SER A 444 -5.70 54.25 -10.86
CA SER A 444 -5.48 52.94 -10.23
C SER A 444 -5.90 52.97 -8.76
N ALA A 445 -6.70 52.00 -8.33
CA ALA A 445 -7.16 51.90 -6.95
C ALA A 445 -5.99 51.62 -5.99
N THR A 446 -6.01 52.29 -4.83
CA THR A 446 -5.03 52.10 -3.76
C THR A 446 -5.75 51.91 -2.43
N THR A 447 -5.01 51.60 -1.35
CA THR A 447 -5.57 51.57 0.01
C THR A 447 -6.08 52.92 0.52
N ALA A 448 -5.80 54.02 -0.20
CA ALA A 448 -6.33 55.35 0.07
C ALA A 448 -7.63 55.65 -0.71
N SER A 449 -8.01 54.80 -1.66
CA SER A 449 -9.24 54.95 -2.46
C SER A 449 -10.49 54.60 -1.67
N ALA A 450 -11.67 54.77 -2.29
CA ALA A 450 -12.94 54.49 -1.62
C ALA A 450 -13.08 53.00 -1.27
N LYS A 451 -13.44 52.68 -0.03
CA LYS A 451 -13.76 51.32 0.38
C LYS A 451 -15.15 50.94 -0.11
N LEU A 452 -15.30 49.74 -0.66
CA LEU A 452 -16.60 49.20 -1.07
C LEU A 452 -17.35 48.64 0.15
N GLU A 453 -18.58 49.09 0.35
CA GLU A 453 -19.48 48.57 1.39
C GLU A 453 -20.37 47.46 0.80
N GLY A 454 -20.18 46.23 1.26
CA GLY A 454 -20.87 45.05 0.73
C GLY A 454 -20.30 44.53 -0.60
N PRO A 455 -20.93 43.53 -1.23
CA PRO A 455 -20.40 42.86 -2.42
C PRO A 455 -20.83 43.51 -3.74
N THR A 456 -21.57 44.61 -3.72
CA THR A 456 -22.22 45.18 -4.91
C THR A 456 -21.78 46.62 -5.14
N LEU A 457 -21.34 46.93 -6.36
CA LEU A 457 -21.00 48.28 -6.80
C LEU A 457 -21.96 48.70 -7.93
N LEU A 458 -22.69 49.78 -7.71
CA LEU A 458 -23.57 50.41 -8.71
C LEU A 458 -22.84 51.61 -9.33
N THR A 459 -22.76 51.67 -10.66
CA THR A 459 -21.97 52.71 -11.33
C THR A 459 -22.43 53.01 -12.75
N LYS A 460 -22.19 54.23 -13.23
CA LYS A 460 -22.33 54.68 -14.63
C LYS A 460 -20.99 55.03 -15.27
N GLU A 461 -19.90 54.81 -14.54
CA GLU A 461 -18.56 55.11 -14.99
C GLU A 461 -18.13 54.13 -16.07
N LEU A 462 -17.25 54.59 -16.96
CA LEU A 462 -16.75 53.80 -18.09
C LEU A 462 -15.58 52.91 -17.72
N ALA A 463 -14.80 53.28 -16.71
CA ALA A 463 -13.71 52.48 -16.20
C ALA A 463 -13.62 52.62 -14.68
N ILE A 464 -13.45 51.49 -13.99
CA ILE A 464 -13.28 51.45 -12.54
C ILE A 464 -12.09 50.55 -12.23
N SER A 465 -11.17 51.05 -11.43
CA SER A 465 -10.08 50.25 -10.88
C SER A 465 -10.49 49.69 -9.52
N LEU A 466 -10.18 48.43 -9.25
CA LEU A 466 -10.46 47.75 -7.99
C LEU A 466 -9.22 47.05 -7.44
N LEU A 467 -9.00 47.16 -6.14
CA LEU A 467 -7.91 46.52 -5.41
C LEU A 467 -8.48 45.73 -4.23
N ALA A 468 -8.12 44.45 -4.14
CA ALA A 468 -8.39 43.63 -2.96
C ALA A 468 -7.24 43.73 -1.97
N VAL A 469 -7.54 43.76 -0.68
CA VAL A 469 -6.57 43.72 0.42
C VAL A 469 -7.06 42.71 1.45
N ASP A 470 -6.12 41.94 1.99
CA ASP A 470 -6.32 41.08 3.14
C ASP A 470 -5.97 41.85 4.42
N SER A 471 -6.96 42.15 5.24
CA SER A 471 -6.78 42.88 6.49
C SER A 471 -5.94 42.12 7.53
N THR A 472 -5.81 40.79 7.39
CA THR A 472 -4.97 39.97 8.28
C THR A 472 -3.48 39.99 7.90
N GLY A 473 -3.16 40.46 6.69
CA GLY A 473 -1.80 40.53 6.18
C GLY A 473 -1.18 39.18 5.81
N VAL A 474 -1.98 38.11 5.67
CA VAL A 474 -1.51 36.79 5.22
C VAL A 474 -1.18 36.82 3.73
N HIS A 475 -1.99 37.54 2.94
CA HIS A 475 -1.81 37.72 1.51
C HIS A 475 -1.40 39.16 1.17
N GLU A 476 -0.29 39.34 0.46
CA GLU A 476 0.11 40.67 -0.05
C GLU A 476 -0.89 41.18 -1.10
N PRO A 477 -1.15 42.51 -1.16
CA PRO A 477 -1.98 43.09 -2.20
C PRO A 477 -1.46 42.79 -3.62
N GLY A 478 -2.34 42.30 -4.49
CA GLY A 478 -2.09 42.18 -5.92
C GLY A 478 -2.19 43.53 -6.65
N ASP A 479 -2.01 43.49 -7.96
CA ASP A 479 -2.19 44.68 -8.79
C ASP A 479 -3.69 45.03 -8.94
N PRO A 480 -4.07 46.32 -9.00
CA PRO A 480 -5.44 46.72 -9.24
C PRO A 480 -5.97 46.22 -10.58
N ILE A 481 -7.21 45.73 -10.59
CA ILE A 481 -7.90 45.25 -11.79
C ILE A 481 -8.85 46.34 -12.28
N THR A 482 -8.76 46.66 -13.57
CA THR A 482 -9.67 47.61 -14.22
C THR A 482 -10.83 46.87 -14.88
N TRP A 483 -12.05 47.26 -14.54
CA TRP A 483 -13.26 46.89 -15.27
C TRP A 483 -13.69 48.04 -16.18
N ASN A 484 -14.10 47.70 -17.40
CA ASN A 484 -14.60 48.65 -18.38
C ASN A 484 -16.09 48.39 -18.64
N ASN A 485 -16.88 49.46 -18.61
CA ASN A 485 -18.27 49.47 -19.07
C ASN A 485 -18.29 49.66 -20.61
N ARG A 486 -19.47 49.54 -21.20
CA ARG A 486 -19.73 49.77 -22.62
C ARG A 486 -20.60 51.01 -22.84
N LEU A 487 -20.52 51.60 -24.03
CA LEU A 487 -21.43 52.64 -24.51
C LEU A 487 -22.52 52.00 -25.39
N THR A 488 -23.78 52.37 -25.14
CA THR A 488 -24.91 52.02 -26.01
C THR A 488 -25.37 53.26 -26.75
N LEU A 489 -25.46 53.17 -28.08
CA LEU A 489 -26.06 54.21 -28.91
C LEU A 489 -27.47 53.76 -29.30
N LYS A 490 -28.47 54.57 -28.97
CA LYS A 490 -29.86 54.36 -29.38
C LYS A 490 -30.28 55.47 -30.33
N TYR A 491 -31.23 55.15 -31.19
CA TYR A 491 -31.79 56.11 -32.12
C TYR A 491 -33.31 56.03 -32.18
N ARG A 492 -33.93 57.12 -32.62
CA ARG A 492 -35.34 57.18 -32.99
C ARG A 492 -35.51 58.02 -34.24
N ILE A 493 -36.21 57.46 -35.23
CA ILE A 493 -36.66 58.20 -36.41
C ILE A 493 -38.12 58.58 -36.19
N TYR A 494 -38.47 59.83 -36.46
CA TYR A 494 -39.86 60.28 -36.42
C TYR A 494 -40.16 61.28 -37.53
N GLN A 495 -41.43 61.33 -37.93
CA GLN A 495 -41.90 62.23 -38.97
C GLN A 495 -42.19 63.62 -38.39
N SER A 496 -41.79 64.66 -39.10
CA SER A 496 -42.01 66.06 -38.75
C SER A 496 -42.49 66.81 -39.99
N GLY A 497 -43.78 66.69 -40.33
CA GLY A 497 -44.30 67.14 -41.62
C GLY A 497 -43.93 66.15 -42.72
N ASP A 498 -43.34 66.65 -43.81
CA ASP A 498 -42.82 65.81 -44.91
C ASP A 498 -41.39 65.28 -44.65
N ASP A 499 -40.73 65.80 -43.60
CA ASP A 499 -39.35 65.44 -43.24
C ASP A 499 -39.25 64.27 -42.26
N LYS A 500 -38.12 63.53 -42.31
CA LYS A 500 -37.71 62.58 -41.28
C LYS A 500 -36.68 63.22 -40.36
N LYS A 501 -36.94 63.21 -39.06
CA LYS A 501 -35.97 63.60 -38.03
C LYS A 501 -35.36 62.38 -37.37
N LEU A 502 -34.06 62.44 -37.14
CA LEU A 502 -33.30 61.45 -36.41
C LEU A 502 -32.84 62.03 -35.07
N GLU A 503 -33.16 61.33 -34.00
CA GLU A 503 -32.70 61.59 -32.65
C GLU A 503 -31.75 60.47 -32.23
N LEU A 504 -30.56 60.84 -31.73
CA LEU A 504 -29.54 59.94 -31.23
C LEU A 504 -29.36 60.15 -29.73
N ARG A 505 -29.08 59.07 -29.00
CA ARG A 505 -28.81 59.11 -27.56
C ARG A 505 -27.79 58.05 -27.16
N ALA A 506 -26.74 58.47 -26.48
CA ALA A 506 -25.74 57.59 -25.88
C ALA A 506 -26.06 57.32 -24.40
N ALA A 507 -25.79 56.09 -23.95
CA ALA A 507 -25.95 55.65 -22.58
C ALA A 507 -24.73 54.80 -22.14
N PRO A 508 -23.91 55.24 -21.16
CA PRO A 508 -23.95 56.55 -20.49
C PRO A 508 -23.77 57.76 -21.43
N PRO A 509 -24.05 59.01 -21.00
CA PRO A 509 -23.88 60.20 -21.84
C PRO A 509 -22.47 60.33 -22.42
N ALA A 510 -22.34 60.42 -23.73
CA ALA A 510 -21.07 60.46 -24.45
C ALA A 510 -21.19 61.37 -25.68
N THR A 511 -20.05 61.77 -26.26
CA THR A 511 -20.03 62.56 -27.49
C THR A 511 -20.41 61.66 -28.66
N ILE A 512 -21.41 62.07 -29.45
CA ILE A 512 -21.89 61.30 -30.59
C ILE A 512 -21.44 61.99 -31.88
N ARG A 513 -20.92 61.21 -32.83
CA ARG A 513 -20.62 61.67 -34.18
C ARG A 513 -21.42 60.87 -35.21
N TYR A 514 -21.84 61.52 -36.28
CA TYR A 514 -22.65 60.89 -37.32
C TYR A 514 -22.33 61.39 -38.73
N THR A 515 -22.69 60.59 -39.73
CA THR A 515 -22.64 60.92 -41.17
C THR A 515 -23.95 60.51 -41.84
N THR A 516 -24.39 61.27 -42.85
CA THR A 516 -25.63 60.99 -43.59
C THR A 516 -25.37 60.46 -45.00
N ASP A 517 -24.11 60.39 -45.42
CA ASP A 517 -23.66 59.92 -46.74
C ASP A 517 -23.12 58.48 -46.73
N GLY A 518 -23.08 57.84 -45.56
CA GLY A 518 -22.52 56.51 -45.37
C GLY A 518 -21.00 56.45 -45.16
N SER A 519 -20.31 57.59 -45.08
CA SER A 519 -18.88 57.66 -44.73
C SER A 519 -18.65 57.29 -43.26
N ASP A 520 -17.44 56.80 -42.90
CA ASP A 520 -17.14 56.42 -41.51
C ASP A 520 -17.20 57.66 -40.56
N PRO A 521 -18.09 57.67 -39.54
CA PRO A 521 -18.25 58.80 -38.64
C PRO A 521 -17.02 59.07 -37.76
N ARG A 522 -16.08 58.14 -37.62
CA ARG A 522 -14.81 58.37 -36.91
C ARG A 522 -13.90 59.35 -37.64
N VAL A 523 -13.95 59.37 -38.98
CA VAL A 523 -13.02 60.14 -39.83
C VAL A 523 -13.61 61.50 -40.20
N VAL A 524 -14.88 61.52 -40.61
CA VAL A 524 -15.54 62.72 -41.17
C VAL A 524 -16.90 63.02 -40.54
N GLY A 525 -17.23 62.41 -39.39
CA GLY A 525 -18.51 62.59 -38.73
C GLY A 525 -18.71 63.98 -38.13
N ALA A 526 -19.91 64.53 -38.30
CA ALA A 526 -20.35 65.74 -37.64
C ALA A 526 -20.75 65.45 -36.17
N THR A 527 -20.49 66.39 -35.27
CA THR A 527 -20.92 66.29 -33.86
C THR A 527 -22.45 66.41 -33.76
N TYR A 528 -23.06 65.50 -33.03
CA TYR A 528 -24.50 65.54 -32.76
C TYR A 528 -24.81 66.52 -31.62
N GLU A 529 -25.53 67.59 -31.94
CA GLU A 529 -25.97 68.63 -30.99
C GLU A 529 -27.48 68.53 -30.64
N GLY A 530 -28.21 67.61 -31.28
CA GLY A 530 -29.66 67.42 -31.08
C GLY A 530 -30.36 66.83 -32.32
N PRO A 531 -31.68 66.58 -32.24
CA PRO A 531 -32.43 65.97 -33.34
C PRO A 531 -32.30 66.78 -34.64
N PHE A 532 -31.90 66.11 -35.73
CA PHE A 532 -31.67 66.76 -37.03
C PHE A 532 -32.56 66.15 -38.13
N THR A 533 -32.84 66.94 -39.17
CA THR A 533 -33.54 66.45 -40.35
C THR A 533 -32.57 65.65 -41.22
N VAL A 534 -32.92 64.40 -41.50
CA VAL A 534 -32.12 63.54 -42.39
C VAL A 534 -32.27 64.05 -43.83
N PRO A 535 -31.17 64.32 -44.57
CA PRO A 535 -31.26 64.81 -45.94
C PRO A 535 -32.04 63.85 -46.83
N GLU A 536 -32.93 64.39 -47.66
CA GLU A 536 -33.76 63.60 -48.57
C GLU A 536 -32.90 62.73 -49.50
N GLY A 537 -33.27 61.46 -49.66
CA GLY A 537 -32.50 60.50 -50.46
C GLY A 537 -31.29 59.87 -49.75
N SER A 538 -30.98 60.25 -48.51
CA SER A 538 -29.96 59.54 -47.71
C SER A 538 -30.41 58.09 -47.47
N PRO A 539 -29.63 57.08 -47.87
CA PRO A 539 -30.03 55.68 -47.68
C PRO A 539 -29.70 55.16 -46.28
N VAL A 540 -28.75 55.80 -45.58
CA VAL A 540 -28.23 55.33 -44.29
C VAL A 540 -27.62 56.50 -43.51
N VAL A 541 -27.77 56.47 -42.19
CA VAL A 541 -26.98 57.28 -41.25
C VAL A 541 -26.06 56.35 -40.50
N LEU A 542 -24.77 56.68 -40.43
CA LEU A 542 -23.84 55.98 -39.54
C LEU A 542 -23.57 56.87 -38.34
N ALA A 543 -23.61 56.33 -37.14
CA ALA A 543 -23.30 57.08 -35.92
C ALA A 543 -22.54 56.24 -34.91
N TYR A 544 -21.66 56.86 -34.13
CA TYR A 544 -21.01 56.22 -32.98
C TYR A 544 -20.89 57.19 -31.82
N ALA A 545 -20.75 56.66 -30.61
CA ALA A 545 -20.53 57.41 -29.39
C ALA A 545 -19.13 57.15 -28.83
N GLU A 546 -18.51 58.18 -28.26
CA GLU A 546 -17.18 58.10 -27.66
C GLU A 546 -17.12 58.90 -26.36
N ARG A 547 -16.49 58.32 -25.33
CA ARG A 547 -16.13 59.00 -24.08
C ARG A 547 -14.96 58.27 -23.42
N ASP A 548 -13.98 59.04 -22.94
CA ASP A 548 -12.79 58.54 -22.24
C ASP A 548 -12.01 57.42 -22.99
N GLY A 549 -11.99 57.49 -24.32
CA GLY A 549 -11.34 56.49 -25.18
C GLY A 549 -12.11 55.17 -25.33
N ILE A 550 -13.32 55.06 -24.76
CA ILE A 550 -14.25 53.96 -25.04
C ILE A 550 -15.21 54.40 -26.13
N GLU A 551 -15.34 53.56 -27.16
CA GLU A 551 -16.26 53.77 -28.28
C GLU A 551 -17.43 52.79 -28.21
N SER A 552 -18.61 53.22 -28.69
CA SER A 552 -19.68 52.29 -29.06
C SER A 552 -19.37 51.63 -30.40
N GLU A 553 -20.12 50.58 -30.73
CA GLU A 553 -20.20 50.14 -32.12
C GLU A 553 -20.76 51.26 -33.01
N ILE A 554 -20.41 51.21 -34.31
CA ILE A 554 -21.02 52.09 -35.30
C ILE A 554 -22.44 51.59 -35.55
N GLU A 555 -23.41 52.39 -35.12
CA GLU A 555 -24.82 52.14 -35.40
C GLU A 555 -25.12 52.50 -36.85
N ARG A 556 -25.53 51.49 -37.62
CA ARG A 556 -25.95 51.64 -39.01
C ARG A 556 -27.46 51.80 -39.07
N ILE A 557 -27.92 53.02 -39.28
CA ILE A 557 -29.33 53.39 -39.23
C ILE A 557 -29.87 53.49 -40.67
N PRO A 558 -30.56 52.47 -41.19
CA PRO A 558 -31.17 52.55 -42.52
C PRO A 558 -32.30 53.59 -42.51
N ILE A 559 -32.34 54.41 -43.56
CA ILE A 559 -33.39 55.42 -43.73
C ILE A 559 -34.29 54.94 -44.86
N ASN A 560 -35.34 54.21 -44.48
CA ASN A 560 -36.33 53.75 -45.44
C ASN A 560 -37.34 54.86 -45.70
N TRP A 561 -37.39 55.40 -46.91
CA TRP A 561 -38.35 56.44 -47.31
C TRP A 561 -39.74 55.90 -47.65
N GLU A 562 -39.91 54.58 -47.76
CA GLU A 562 -41.16 53.85 -48.03
C GLU A 562 -41.69 53.09 -46.77
N ARG A 563 -42.99 52.76 -46.70
CA ARG A 563 -43.65 52.10 -45.54
C ARG A 563 -43.40 50.57 -45.48
N PRO A 564 -43.57 49.91 -44.32
CA PRO A 564 -42.56 49.14 -43.61
C PRO A 564 -42.10 47.81 -44.26
N GLU A 565 -40.85 47.46 -43.96
CA GLU A 565 -40.09 46.28 -44.41
C GLU A 565 -40.65 44.94 -43.91
N GLU A 566 -40.79 43.97 -44.82
CA GLU A 566 -40.89 42.55 -44.47
C GLU A 566 -39.54 42.04 -43.95
N VAL A 567 -39.53 41.40 -42.77
CA VAL A 567 -38.36 40.67 -42.27
C VAL A 567 -38.16 39.43 -43.13
N LYS A 568 -37.11 39.40 -43.96
CA LYS A 568 -36.74 38.24 -44.78
C LYS A 568 -35.61 37.45 -44.09
N VAL A 569 -35.88 36.18 -43.79
CA VAL A 569 -34.89 35.22 -43.29
C VAL A 569 -34.54 34.26 -44.42
N ASP A 570 -33.24 34.07 -44.69
CA ASP A 570 -32.78 33.04 -45.63
C ASP A 570 -32.85 31.66 -44.95
N PRO A 571 -33.66 30.71 -45.45
CA PRO A 571 -33.80 29.39 -44.83
C PRO A 571 -32.49 28.58 -44.74
N ALA A 572 -31.52 28.83 -45.62
CA ALA A 572 -30.31 28.02 -45.73
C ALA A 572 -29.13 28.51 -44.88
N VAL A 573 -29.22 29.70 -44.28
CA VAL A 573 -28.12 30.32 -43.54
C VAL A 573 -28.40 30.25 -42.03
N PRO A 574 -27.41 29.91 -41.18
CA PRO A 574 -27.56 29.97 -39.73
C PRO A 574 -28.13 31.32 -39.27
N ALA A 575 -28.98 31.31 -38.25
CA ALA A 575 -29.65 32.51 -37.79
C ALA A 575 -29.49 32.69 -36.28
N LEU A 576 -29.15 33.91 -35.87
CA LEU A 576 -29.19 34.33 -34.48
C LEU A 576 -30.44 35.17 -34.24
N TRP A 577 -31.33 34.67 -33.39
CA TRP A 577 -32.49 35.42 -32.92
C TRP A 577 -32.17 36.10 -31.60
N LYS A 578 -31.99 37.41 -31.62
CA LYS A 578 -31.60 38.27 -30.48
C LYS A 578 -32.73 38.52 -29.49
N ARG A 579 -33.90 37.90 -29.66
CA ARG A 579 -35.03 38.08 -28.74
C ARG A 579 -34.86 37.19 -27.51
N ARG A 580 -34.84 37.83 -26.34
CA ARG A 580 -34.85 37.17 -25.04
C ARG A 580 -36.02 36.19 -24.91
N GLN A 581 -35.71 34.96 -24.52
CA GLN A 581 -36.67 33.92 -24.17
C GLN A 581 -36.69 33.78 -22.65
N GLN A 582 -37.87 33.68 -22.05
CA GLN A 582 -38.02 33.51 -20.62
C GLN A 582 -39.20 32.58 -20.34
N THR A 583 -39.03 31.71 -19.34
CA THR A 583 -40.07 30.79 -18.85
C THR A 583 -40.44 31.14 -17.41
N GLU A 584 -41.72 31.01 -17.07
CA GLU A 584 -42.23 31.35 -15.75
C GLU A 584 -42.53 30.12 -14.88
N SER A 585 -42.59 28.93 -15.48
CA SER A 585 -42.92 27.68 -14.79
C SER A 585 -41.99 26.53 -15.17
N THR A 586 -41.98 25.48 -14.33
CA THR A 586 -41.24 24.25 -14.64
C THR A 586 -41.71 23.64 -15.95
N LYS A 587 -43.03 23.62 -16.21
CA LYS A 587 -43.61 23.10 -17.43
C LYS A 587 -43.08 23.84 -18.66
N GLU A 588 -43.15 25.16 -18.66
CA GLU A 588 -42.64 25.99 -19.77
C GLU A 588 -41.13 25.81 -19.98
N SER A 589 -40.37 25.62 -18.90
CA SER A 589 -38.91 25.39 -18.98
C SER A 589 -38.57 24.08 -19.70
N TYR A 590 -39.32 23.00 -19.42
CA TYR A 590 -39.13 21.73 -20.14
C TYR A 590 -39.67 21.80 -21.57
N GLU A 591 -40.78 22.49 -21.82
CA GLU A 591 -41.28 22.73 -23.20
C GLU A 591 -40.31 23.58 -24.03
N PHE A 592 -39.66 24.57 -23.40
CA PHE A 592 -38.56 25.32 -24.01
C PHE A 592 -37.37 24.41 -24.33
N LEU A 593 -36.91 23.59 -23.38
CA LEU A 593 -35.82 22.65 -23.60
C LEU A 593 -36.11 21.66 -24.74
N GLU A 594 -37.30 21.07 -24.78
CA GLU A 594 -37.70 20.17 -25.86
C GLU A 594 -37.74 20.86 -27.22
N ARG A 595 -38.20 22.12 -27.28
CA ARG A 595 -38.12 22.93 -28.51
C ARG A 595 -36.67 23.18 -28.94
N THR A 596 -35.75 23.47 -28.01
CA THR A 596 -34.32 23.65 -28.34
C THR A 596 -33.71 22.38 -28.93
N LYS A 597 -34.15 21.20 -28.49
CA LYS A 597 -33.76 19.92 -29.11
C LYS A 597 -34.37 19.76 -30.50
N LYS A 598 -35.67 20.03 -30.65
CA LYS A 598 -36.43 19.84 -31.89
C LYS A 598 -35.88 20.67 -33.05
N TYR A 599 -35.50 21.91 -32.78
CA TYR A 599 -35.05 22.88 -33.80
C TYR A 599 -33.55 23.20 -33.69
N HIS A 600 -32.76 22.33 -33.06
CA HIS A 600 -31.31 22.44 -32.96
C HIS A 600 -30.80 23.80 -32.42
N ALA A 601 -31.62 24.47 -31.60
CA ALA A 601 -31.31 25.81 -31.10
C ALA A 601 -30.34 25.74 -29.91
N ARG A 602 -29.31 26.59 -29.93
CA ARG A 602 -28.40 26.80 -28.79
C ARG A 602 -28.79 28.08 -28.06
N ALA A 603 -28.99 27.98 -26.76
CA ALA A 603 -29.31 29.13 -25.92
C ALA A 603 -28.02 29.89 -25.55
N ALA A 604 -27.98 31.19 -25.82
CA ALA A 604 -26.91 32.08 -25.40
C ALA A 604 -27.33 32.95 -24.22
N GLY A 605 -26.40 33.19 -23.29
CA GLY A 605 -26.68 33.94 -22.06
C GLY A 605 -27.72 33.24 -21.20
N LEU A 606 -27.61 31.92 -21.07
CA LEU A 606 -28.54 31.09 -20.33
C LEU A 606 -28.42 31.33 -18.82
N THR A 607 -29.56 31.57 -18.19
CA THR A 607 -29.77 31.55 -16.73
C THR A 607 -30.78 30.46 -16.41
N ILE A 608 -30.42 29.52 -15.52
CA ILE A 608 -31.32 28.51 -14.97
C ILE A 608 -31.47 28.76 -13.48
N THR A 609 -32.69 28.99 -13.03
CA THR A 609 -33.01 29.19 -11.62
C THR A 609 -33.93 28.06 -11.15
N ILE A 610 -33.57 27.40 -10.05
CA ILE A 610 -34.48 26.53 -9.31
C ILE A 610 -34.77 27.21 -7.97
N GLY A 611 -35.94 27.82 -7.86
CA GLY A 611 -36.38 28.54 -6.67
C GLY A 611 -37.47 27.77 -5.93
N GLY A 612 -37.47 27.85 -4.60
CA GLY A 612 -38.51 27.23 -3.79
C GLY A 612 -39.90 27.86 -3.99
N GLU A 613 -40.94 27.04 -3.95
CA GLU A 613 -42.34 27.49 -4.00
C GLU A 613 -42.80 27.95 -2.60
N GLY A 614 -43.76 28.87 -2.50
CA GLY A 614 -44.47 29.11 -1.23
C GLY A 614 -43.66 29.69 -0.06
N GLY A 615 -42.67 30.56 -0.30
CA GLY A 615 -41.96 31.29 0.77
C GLY A 615 -40.66 30.65 1.26
N VAL A 616 -40.19 29.59 0.58
CA VAL A 616 -38.85 29.03 0.75
C VAL A 616 -37.80 30.02 0.24
N LYS A 617 -36.80 30.34 1.07
CA LYS A 617 -35.74 31.32 0.78
C LYS A 617 -34.56 30.74 -0.02
N GLU A 618 -34.53 29.43 -0.20
CA GLU A 618 -33.45 28.72 -0.87
C GLU A 618 -33.68 28.72 -2.39
N TRP A 619 -32.61 29.05 -3.13
CA TRP A 619 -32.58 28.99 -4.57
C TRP A 619 -31.18 28.58 -5.03
N ILE A 620 -31.12 27.91 -6.18
CA ILE A 620 -29.88 27.68 -6.91
C ILE A 620 -29.99 28.32 -8.29
N GLU A 621 -28.94 29.00 -8.72
CA GLU A 621 -28.88 29.64 -10.03
C GLU A 621 -27.58 29.23 -10.74
N LEU A 622 -27.71 28.89 -12.01
CA LEU A 622 -26.61 28.78 -12.95
C LEU A 622 -26.74 29.90 -13.97
N THR A 623 -25.73 30.75 -14.07
CA THR A 623 -25.70 31.87 -15.01
C THR A 623 -24.45 31.76 -15.86
N THR A 624 -24.63 31.77 -17.18
CA THR A 624 -23.54 31.71 -18.16
C THR A 624 -23.15 33.10 -18.68
N TYR A 625 -21.96 33.22 -19.28
CA TYR A 625 -21.57 34.43 -19.99
C TYR A 625 -22.55 34.72 -21.14
N GLU A 626 -22.79 35.99 -21.45
CA GLU A 626 -23.89 36.40 -22.33
C GLU A 626 -23.83 35.86 -23.76
N ASP A 627 -22.63 35.63 -24.29
CA ASP A 627 -22.43 35.05 -25.63
C ASP A 627 -22.17 33.55 -25.59
N LYS A 628 -22.13 32.94 -24.40
CA LYS A 628 -21.86 31.50 -24.27
C LYS A 628 -23.07 30.71 -24.79
N GLN A 629 -22.92 30.13 -25.96
CA GLN A 629 -23.90 29.19 -26.51
C GLN A 629 -23.84 27.84 -25.79
N VAL A 630 -24.99 27.37 -25.31
CA VAL A 630 -25.14 26.10 -24.61
C VAL A 630 -26.05 25.19 -25.43
N ALA A 631 -25.56 23.99 -25.70
CA ALA A 631 -26.32 22.97 -26.43
C ALA A 631 -27.40 22.35 -25.53
N PRO A 632 -28.55 21.92 -26.08
CA PRO A 632 -29.68 21.41 -25.30
C PRO A 632 -29.35 20.26 -24.34
N HIS A 633 -28.50 19.31 -24.75
CA HIS A 633 -28.12 18.17 -23.91
C HIS A 633 -27.36 18.60 -22.64
N LEU A 634 -26.52 19.63 -22.72
CA LEU A 634 -25.80 20.16 -21.55
C LEU A 634 -26.75 20.90 -20.60
N ILE A 635 -27.77 21.58 -21.13
CA ILE A 635 -28.81 22.23 -20.31
C ILE A 635 -29.52 21.17 -19.46
N GLU A 636 -29.81 20.02 -20.05
CA GLU A 636 -30.47 18.89 -19.37
C GLU A 636 -29.59 18.26 -18.28
N GLU A 637 -28.32 17.96 -18.58
CA GLU A 637 -27.36 17.42 -17.60
C GLU A 637 -27.11 18.38 -16.43
N CYS A 638 -26.99 19.67 -16.72
CA CYS A 638 -26.89 20.71 -15.70
C CYS A 638 -28.16 20.76 -14.85
N LEU A 639 -29.34 20.76 -15.47
CA LEU A 639 -30.61 20.80 -14.73
C LEU A 639 -30.77 19.60 -13.80
N GLN A 640 -30.37 18.40 -14.22
CA GLN A 640 -30.36 17.21 -13.36
C GLN A 640 -29.42 17.37 -12.16
N SER A 641 -28.24 17.95 -12.36
CA SER A 641 -27.27 18.19 -11.29
C SER A 641 -27.76 19.24 -10.30
N LEU A 642 -28.34 20.35 -10.80
CA LEU A 642 -28.95 21.39 -9.96
C LEU A 642 -30.14 20.83 -9.16
N ARG A 643 -30.96 19.97 -9.76
CA ARG A 643 -32.07 19.26 -9.10
C ARG A 643 -31.60 18.34 -7.97
N LYS A 644 -30.45 17.66 -8.11
CA LYS A 644 -29.89 16.82 -7.04
C LYS A 644 -29.48 17.63 -5.81
N ILE A 645 -29.08 18.89 -6.00
CA ILE A 645 -28.65 19.79 -4.92
C ILE A 645 -29.86 20.45 -4.26
N GLN A 646 -30.71 21.09 -5.05
CA GLN A 646 -31.84 21.88 -4.54
C GLN A 646 -33.05 21.02 -4.13
N THR A 647 -33.10 19.76 -4.57
CA THR A 647 -34.17 18.75 -4.40
C THR A 647 -35.55 19.19 -4.90
N GLU A 648 -36.14 20.22 -4.31
CA GLU A 648 -37.49 20.75 -4.60
C GLU A 648 -37.45 22.20 -5.11
N GLY A 649 -38.43 22.58 -5.94
CA GLY A 649 -38.54 23.95 -6.47
C GLY A 649 -39.02 24.04 -7.92
N GLN A 650 -39.44 25.24 -8.31
CA GLN A 650 -39.84 25.59 -9.67
C GLN A 650 -38.62 25.96 -10.51
N VAL A 651 -38.53 25.39 -11.71
CA VAL A 651 -37.49 25.73 -12.69
C VAL A 651 -37.96 26.91 -13.52
N LYS A 652 -37.09 27.90 -13.67
CA LYS A 652 -37.22 28.99 -14.63
C LYS A 652 -35.95 29.07 -15.45
N MET A 653 -36.09 29.37 -16.73
CA MET A 653 -35.00 29.54 -17.67
C MET A 653 -35.12 30.89 -18.36
N GLU A 654 -33.99 31.53 -18.58
CA GLU A 654 -33.87 32.72 -19.42
C GLU A 654 -32.72 32.50 -20.40
N ALA A 655 -32.93 32.81 -21.67
CA ALA A 655 -31.88 32.89 -22.68
C ALA A 655 -31.92 34.28 -23.32
N LYS A 656 -30.77 34.95 -23.41
CA LYS A 656 -30.67 36.27 -24.04
C LYS A 656 -30.91 36.20 -25.55
N SER A 657 -30.45 35.13 -26.19
CA SER A 657 -30.67 34.88 -27.62
C SER A 657 -30.65 33.38 -27.93
N LEU A 658 -31.15 33.03 -29.12
CA LEU A 658 -31.14 31.67 -29.65
C LEU A 658 -30.36 31.62 -30.96
N SER A 659 -29.39 30.71 -31.04
CA SER A 659 -28.61 30.43 -32.24
C SER A 659 -29.12 29.17 -32.91
N PHE A 660 -29.52 29.27 -34.18
CA PHE A 660 -30.04 28.16 -34.98
C PHE A 660 -29.02 27.76 -36.05
N ASP A 661 -28.92 26.46 -36.33
CA ASP A 661 -28.03 25.96 -37.37
C ASP A 661 -28.54 26.30 -38.79
N SER A 662 -29.84 26.61 -38.95
CA SER A 662 -30.44 27.11 -40.19
C SER A 662 -31.52 28.17 -39.94
N GLY A 663 -31.78 29.02 -40.93
CA GLY A 663 -32.89 29.96 -40.90
C GLY A 663 -34.24 29.28 -40.98
N GLN A 664 -34.32 28.08 -41.58
CA GLN A 664 -35.53 27.26 -41.59
C GLN A 664 -35.92 26.82 -40.18
N ASP A 665 -34.97 26.38 -39.35
CA ASP A 665 -35.23 25.99 -37.96
C ASP A 665 -35.78 27.16 -37.12
N LEU A 666 -35.30 28.39 -37.38
CA LEU A 666 -35.84 29.60 -36.77
C LEU A 666 -37.28 29.88 -37.23
N LEU A 667 -37.56 29.77 -38.53
CA LEU A 667 -38.90 30.00 -39.07
C LEU A 667 -39.90 28.99 -38.49
N ASP A 668 -39.53 27.71 -38.44
CA ASP A 668 -40.35 26.64 -37.87
C ASP A 668 -40.55 26.84 -36.35
N TRP A 669 -39.53 27.29 -35.63
CA TRP A 669 -39.66 27.68 -34.22
C TRP A 669 -40.70 28.79 -34.05
N VAL A 670 -40.58 29.88 -34.82
CA VAL A 670 -41.46 31.04 -34.75
C VAL A 670 -42.91 30.67 -35.07
N GLU A 671 -43.12 29.77 -36.04
CA GLU A 671 -44.42 29.21 -36.37
C GLU A 671 -45.01 28.39 -35.22
N GLU A 672 -44.23 27.48 -34.61
CA GLU A 672 -44.70 26.64 -33.50
C GLU A 672 -45.18 27.48 -32.31
N ILE A 673 -44.43 28.55 -31.99
CA ILE A 673 -44.77 29.44 -30.87
C ILE A 673 -45.79 30.52 -31.25
N ARG A 674 -46.23 30.55 -32.52
CA ARG A 674 -47.15 31.54 -33.09
C ARG A 674 -46.70 32.98 -32.83
N SER A 675 -45.42 33.24 -33.09
CA SER A 675 -44.83 34.58 -32.94
C SER A 675 -44.51 35.20 -34.30
N GLU A 676 -43.97 36.42 -34.27
CA GLU A 676 -43.51 37.18 -35.43
C GLU A 676 -42.03 37.55 -35.23
N LEU A 677 -41.32 37.79 -36.34
CA LEU A 677 -39.98 38.38 -36.33
C LEU A 677 -40.06 39.89 -36.57
N ARG A 678 -39.26 40.67 -35.84
CA ARG A 678 -39.22 42.14 -35.98
C ARG A 678 -37.91 42.62 -36.59
N PRO A 679 -37.90 43.77 -37.29
CA PRO A 679 -36.66 44.37 -37.79
C PRO A 679 -35.63 44.54 -36.67
N GLY A 680 -34.38 44.13 -36.94
CA GLY A 680 -33.26 44.22 -35.98
C GLY A 680 -33.11 43.05 -35.01
N GLU A 681 -34.05 42.09 -34.97
CA GLU A 681 -33.94 40.93 -34.08
C GLU A 681 -33.12 39.77 -34.65
N ILE A 682 -32.86 39.75 -35.95
CA ILE A 682 -32.18 38.65 -36.64
C ILE A 682 -30.80 39.07 -37.12
N SER A 683 -29.82 38.18 -36.97
CA SER A 683 -28.51 38.25 -37.62
C SER A 683 -28.27 36.95 -38.40
N GLN A 684 -27.89 37.06 -39.67
CA GLN A 684 -27.47 35.96 -40.54
C GLN A 684 -26.13 36.30 -41.21
#